data_AF-A0A9P6ZNH1-F1
#
_entry.id   AF-A0A9P6ZNH1-F1
#
_cell.length_a   1.000
_cell.length_b   1.000
_cell.length_c   1.000
_cell.angle_alpha   90.00
_cell.angle_beta   90.00
_cell.angle_gamma   90.00
#
_symmetry.space_group_name_H-M   'P 1'
#
loop_
_entity.id
_entity.type
_entity.pdbx_description
1 polymer ?
#
loop_
_entity_poly.entity_id
_entity_poly.type
_entity_poly.pdbx_seq_one_letter_code
_entity_poly.pdbx_strand_id
1 'polypeptide(L)'
;MGPERSKYCNLCDQDIKPRGWTTHRKACEMKAAKRQWDQVVVDAIHKEKVPTFNQDDIKIEYHPSSGIEAKVYGFDSFERRSAEFLVPPSDGQPWRPFKSRLEFEIAEIMLEVGFNNQQSDRFIKLCHRCTVGKEKFTFKNHKDIHNMWEAASHRITKFTKEVISIPFAGDEELREYDVHYRDLWELAADMLRNPCLFPYFMFDAHRLSKFDGNTFVSFVDEPFTARDIWDVQSQLPPGAKPLAYILYADKTKLSSFGTAKDYPVYARAGGGYVVGWLPIVKDEKLHSGKPSWVDFKNTVWHKSFARIISSLASKSQTGQWFECLDGVKRWFFLCILILSADFEEQSVMSLTRGIMSLWPCPVCLVPRDDLWDTSKLYRQRTSKDSQAVINAARAKETFEEREELLKEQALRLIDNAFWVVAFTCVFENFPCWQNLKHPNQVVGVTFTDSSVHEDISKMIIYATHDILTKNDCPLGYLLLRCVRLYLEMDMYAALEVHTTNTIEEGRHTVQAFTALMKQYMTQTADDNVKNWNFPKLHMTTHIFDDIEAKGASRNYNTKPNEQMHGPLKDWYLNRTNFKNVAEQILRIDHWLLVADDIDCCISDFDEYSQRKSDGVDDDSLDDDEGTDVGVDSMGTLDPSQHVRMGSRQTVQTFCSIENAHKTEVEFTNFRIKLNAFLNVFLPACNIPLPNGRRIHLQSDDTVTEYRFLRVNYESLVDWKQYTDYLRCNPRFFNAPRFDWVFIRTQNGVILGHLVFLFQCAIGNDFRAQPRTKAEFFSVRSIICGALLVQDSGGNPLDYFVVDTMDTDMFLRVREMHQQAGHPVRI
;
A
#
# COMPACT_ATOMS: atom_id res chain seq x y z
N MET A 1 -71.67 5.60 66.67
CA MET A 1 -70.47 4.83 66.29
C MET A 1 -69.36 5.84 65.99
N GLY A 2 -68.10 5.58 66.38
CA GLY A 2 -67.00 6.50 66.08
C GLY A 2 -66.58 6.46 64.60
N PRO A 3 -65.93 7.51 64.07
CA PRO A 3 -65.45 7.52 62.69
C PRO A 3 -64.34 6.50 62.47
N GLU A 4 -64.49 5.63 61.47
CA GLU A 4 -63.42 4.73 61.00
C GLU A 4 -62.27 5.56 60.41
N ARG A 5 -61.24 5.85 61.23
CA ARG A 5 -60.00 6.49 60.75
C ARG A 5 -59.33 5.59 59.70
N SER A 6 -58.89 6.19 58.60
CA SER A 6 -58.08 5.53 57.58
C SER A 6 -56.71 5.09 58.12
N LYS A 7 -56.04 4.22 57.38
CA LYS A 7 -54.67 3.80 57.62
C LYS A 7 -53.82 4.17 56.41
N TYR A 8 -52.78 4.96 56.64
CA TYR A 8 -51.81 5.38 55.65
C TYR A 8 -50.83 4.25 55.28
N CYS A 9 -50.64 4.01 53.98
CA CYS A 9 -49.75 2.99 53.45
C CYS A 9 -48.43 3.59 52.95
N ASN A 10 -47.35 3.37 53.70
CA ASN A 10 -45.99 3.86 53.43
C ASN A 10 -45.25 3.13 52.27
N LEU A 11 -45.97 2.40 51.42
CA LEU A 11 -45.44 1.72 50.22
C LEU A 11 -46.02 2.28 48.91
N CYS A 12 -47.02 3.16 49.01
CA CYS A 12 -47.67 3.82 47.87
C CYS A 12 -48.33 5.16 48.25
N ASP A 13 -48.02 5.67 49.44
CA ASP A 13 -48.42 6.96 50.02
C ASP A 13 -49.92 7.30 49.93
N GLN A 14 -50.77 6.31 50.24
CA GLN A 14 -52.22 6.43 50.18
C GLN A 14 -52.91 6.09 51.50
N ASP A 15 -54.00 6.82 51.80
CA ASP A 15 -54.89 6.57 52.93
C ASP A 15 -55.98 5.56 52.58
N ILE A 16 -56.04 4.45 53.32
CA ILE A 16 -56.86 3.28 53.00
C ILE A 16 -57.90 3.03 54.10
N LYS A 17 -59.15 2.76 53.71
CA LYS A 17 -60.26 2.48 54.64
C LYS A 17 -60.02 1.15 55.40
N PRO A 18 -60.33 1.05 56.71
CA PRO A 18 -59.96 -0.11 57.54
C PRO A 18 -60.35 -1.48 56.97
N ARG A 19 -61.56 -1.61 56.39
CA ARG A 19 -62.06 -2.86 55.79
C ARG A 19 -61.22 -3.37 54.61
N GLY A 20 -60.49 -2.50 53.91
CA GLY A 20 -59.62 -2.88 52.79
C GLY A 20 -58.13 -3.03 53.15
N TRP A 21 -57.73 -2.63 54.36
CA TRP A 21 -56.32 -2.46 54.75
C TRP A 21 -55.47 -3.70 54.53
N THR A 22 -55.90 -4.86 55.03
CA THR A 22 -55.11 -6.10 55.00
C THR A 22 -54.86 -6.60 53.58
N THR A 23 -55.86 -6.44 52.69
CA THR A 23 -55.79 -6.86 51.28
C THR A 23 -54.93 -5.88 50.48
N HIS A 24 -55.13 -4.57 50.66
CA HIS A 24 -54.30 -3.54 50.05
C HIS A 24 -52.83 -3.71 50.45
N ARG A 25 -52.57 -3.87 51.76
CA ARG A 25 -51.20 -3.94 52.28
C ARG A 25 -50.44 -5.13 51.71
N LYS A 26 -51.02 -6.34 51.69
CA LYS A 26 -50.40 -7.50 51.01
C LYS A 26 -50.14 -7.25 49.52
N ALA A 27 -51.06 -6.58 48.82
CA ALA A 27 -50.89 -6.24 47.41
C ALA A 27 -49.77 -5.21 47.17
N CYS A 28 -49.61 -4.22 48.05
CA CYS A 28 -48.50 -3.27 48.00
C CYS A 28 -47.16 -3.88 48.43
N GLU A 29 -47.14 -4.77 49.43
CA GLU A 29 -45.95 -5.54 49.84
C GLU A 29 -45.45 -6.42 48.69
N MET A 30 -46.33 -7.15 47.99
CA MET A 30 -45.96 -7.90 46.78
C MET A 30 -45.49 -6.99 45.62
N LYS A 31 -46.13 -5.84 45.40
CA LYS A 31 -45.71 -4.88 44.36
C LYS A 31 -44.37 -4.21 44.68
N ALA A 32 -44.08 -3.94 45.96
CA ALA A 32 -42.80 -3.41 46.40
C ALA A 32 -41.69 -4.44 46.21
N ALA A 33 -41.91 -5.69 46.65
CA ALA A 33 -40.98 -6.80 46.43
C ALA A 33 -40.73 -7.04 44.94
N LYS A 34 -41.76 -7.01 44.09
CA LYS A 34 -41.59 -7.10 42.64
C LYS A 34 -40.77 -5.92 42.08
N ARG A 35 -41.10 -4.66 42.41
CA ARG A 35 -40.31 -3.49 41.98
C ARG A 35 -38.84 -3.60 42.38
N GLN A 36 -38.56 -4.10 43.58
CA GLN A 36 -37.21 -4.28 44.08
C GLN A 36 -36.46 -5.40 43.34
N TRP A 37 -37.15 -6.48 42.95
CA TRP A 37 -36.59 -7.53 42.10
C TRP A 37 -36.38 -7.05 40.65
N ASP A 38 -37.36 -6.37 40.08
CA ASP A 38 -37.29 -5.74 38.75
C ASP A 38 -36.10 -4.74 38.71
N GLN A 39 -35.87 -3.96 39.78
CA GLN A 39 -34.71 -3.07 39.90
C GLN A 39 -33.40 -3.84 39.99
N VAL A 40 -33.31 -4.92 40.78
CA VAL A 40 -32.11 -5.78 40.84
C VAL A 40 -31.79 -6.41 39.46
N VAL A 41 -32.82 -6.74 38.67
CA VAL A 41 -32.65 -7.21 37.28
C VAL A 41 -32.17 -6.07 36.37
N VAL A 42 -32.71 -4.86 36.48
CA VAL A 42 -32.24 -3.68 35.73
C VAL A 42 -30.79 -3.33 36.09
N ASP A 43 -30.44 -3.36 37.39
CA ASP A 43 -29.10 -3.09 37.89
C ASP A 43 -28.08 -4.17 37.46
N ALA A 44 -28.52 -5.43 37.33
CA ALA A 44 -27.71 -6.50 36.75
C ALA A 44 -27.47 -6.27 35.24
N ILE A 45 -28.53 -5.98 34.47
CA ILE A 45 -28.46 -5.65 33.04
C ILE A 45 -27.59 -4.40 32.79
N HIS A 46 -27.59 -3.43 33.71
CA HIS A 46 -26.73 -2.24 33.62
C HIS A 46 -25.27 -2.50 34.03
N LYS A 47 -25.00 -3.52 34.86
CA LYS A 47 -23.64 -3.99 35.17
C LYS A 47 -23.05 -4.89 34.09
N GLU A 48 -23.89 -5.62 33.35
CA GLU A 48 -23.48 -6.42 32.18
C GLU A 48 -23.48 -5.62 30.86
N LYS A 49 -23.29 -4.29 30.92
CA LYS A 49 -22.86 -3.51 29.76
C LYS A 49 -21.39 -3.79 29.43
N VAL A 50 -21.13 -5.00 28.95
CA VAL A 50 -20.03 -5.24 28.02
C VAL A 50 -20.26 -4.30 26.82
N PRO A 51 -19.28 -3.50 26.39
CA PRO A 51 -19.43 -2.69 25.18
C PRO A 51 -19.70 -3.62 23.98
N THR A 52 -20.87 -3.48 23.37
CA THR A 52 -21.23 -4.18 22.14
C THR A 52 -20.52 -3.51 20.96
N PHE A 53 -19.31 -3.98 20.69
CA PHE A 53 -18.59 -3.66 19.46
C PHE A 53 -19.34 -4.23 18.25
N ASN A 54 -19.33 -3.49 17.14
CA ASN A 54 -19.79 -4.01 15.86
C ASN A 54 -18.66 -4.79 15.19
N GLN A 55 -19.02 -5.70 14.28
CA GLN A 55 -18.04 -6.29 13.38
C GLN A 55 -17.27 -5.17 12.65
N ASP A 56 -15.97 -5.39 12.44
CA ASP A 56 -15.07 -4.46 11.74
C ASP A 56 -14.74 -3.14 12.49
N ASP A 57 -15.23 -2.93 13.72
CA ASP A 57 -14.80 -1.83 14.61
C ASP A 57 -13.26 -1.82 14.80
N ILE A 58 -12.63 -0.64 14.71
CA ILE A 58 -11.19 -0.45 14.83
C ILE A 58 -10.82 0.15 16.19
N LYS A 59 -9.98 -0.55 16.95
CA LYS A 59 -9.43 -0.10 18.24
C LYS A 59 -7.98 0.36 18.09
N ILE A 60 -7.70 1.55 18.62
CA ILE A 60 -6.38 2.18 18.68
C ILE A 60 -5.91 2.22 20.14
N GLU A 61 -4.78 1.56 20.43
CA GLU A 61 -4.12 1.57 21.74
C GLU A 61 -2.81 2.35 21.68
N TYR A 62 -2.74 3.55 22.25
CA TYR A 62 -1.52 4.36 22.28
C TYR A 62 -0.51 3.84 23.31
N HIS A 63 0.78 4.07 23.07
CA HIS A 63 1.85 3.71 23.99
C HIS A 63 1.61 4.29 25.40
N PRO A 64 1.82 3.55 26.51
CA PRO A 64 1.46 4.03 27.85
C PRO A 64 2.11 5.35 28.27
N SER A 65 3.30 5.67 27.75
CA SER A 65 3.98 6.96 28.01
C SER A 65 3.34 8.18 27.30
N SER A 66 2.35 7.95 26.43
CA SER A 66 1.61 9.01 25.74
C SER A 66 0.62 9.73 26.67
N GLY A 67 0.07 9.01 27.67
CA GLY A 67 -1.06 9.45 28.48
C GLY A 67 -2.42 9.45 27.77
N ILE A 68 -2.50 8.90 26.55
CA ILE A 68 -3.73 8.88 25.74
C ILE A 68 -4.47 7.55 25.97
N GLU A 69 -5.74 7.62 26.39
CA GLU A 69 -6.59 6.43 26.53
C GLU A 69 -6.91 5.78 25.17
N ALA A 70 -7.09 4.46 25.17
CA ALA A 70 -7.44 3.71 23.98
C ALA A 70 -8.83 4.10 23.45
N LYS A 71 -8.98 4.15 22.11
CA LYS A 71 -10.20 4.58 21.43
C LYS A 71 -10.70 3.49 20.49
N VAL A 72 -12.01 3.45 20.26
CA VAL A 72 -12.66 2.57 19.28
C VAL A 72 -13.47 3.42 18.30
N TYR A 73 -13.35 3.09 17.02
CA TYR A 73 -13.97 3.79 15.90
C TYR A 73 -14.80 2.79 15.09
N GLY A 74 -16.04 3.15 14.75
CA GLY A 74 -16.86 2.37 13.82
C GLY A 74 -16.31 2.50 12.40
N PHE A 75 -16.29 1.40 11.65
CA PHE A 75 -15.64 1.31 10.33
C PHE A 75 -16.02 2.44 9.36
N ASP A 76 -17.31 2.78 9.28
CA ASP A 76 -17.88 3.87 8.46
C ASP A 76 -17.29 5.27 8.72
N SER A 77 -16.55 5.47 9.82
CA SER A 77 -15.91 6.74 10.18
C SER A 77 -14.42 6.83 9.83
N PHE A 78 -13.83 5.79 9.21
CA PHE A 78 -12.40 5.69 8.93
C PHE A 78 -12.07 6.07 7.47
N GLU A 79 -11.84 7.36 7.20
CA GLU A 79 -11.51 7.83 5.85
C GLU A 79 -10.00 7.96 5.57
N ARG A 80 -9.56 7.51 4.39
CA ARG A 80 -8.26 7.81 3.75
C ARG A 80 -8.55 8.33 2.32
N ARG A 81 -8.37 9.64 2.04
CA ARG A 81 -8.79 10.30 0.77
C ARG A 81 -7.62 10.80 -0.11
N SER A 82 -7.90 10.89 -1.42
CA SER A 82 -7.11 11.57 -2.47
C SER A 82 -8.05 12.03 -3.61
N ALA A 83 -7.59 12.86 -4.56
CA ALA A 83 -8.45 13.53 -5.58
C ALA A 83 -7.85 13.56 -7.01
N GLU A 84 -8.70 13.75 -8.04
CA GLU A 84 -8.37 13.67 -9.49
C GLU A 84 -8.89 14.89 -10.31
N PHE A 85 -8.40 15.10 -11.55
CA PHE A 85 -9.17 15.24 -12.83
C PHE A 85 -8.32 15.71 -14.09
N LEU A 86 -8.95 16.00 -15.26
CA LEU A 86 -8.46 15.71 -16.64
C LEU A 86 -8.38 16.92 -17.67
N VAL A 87 -8.18 16.66 -18.99
CA VAL A 87 -7.91 17.57 -20.18
C VAL A 87 -8.47 16.98 -21.53
N PRO A 88 -8.33 17.51 -22.80
CA PRO A 88 -8.00 18.83 -23.45
C PRO A 88 -9.18 19.29 -24.42
N PRO A 89 -9.10 19.73 -25.72
CA PRO A 89 -8.17 20.48 -26.65
C PRO A 89 -8.86 21.78 -27.25
N SER A 90 -8.83 22.33 -28.51
CA SER A 90 -8.25 22.11 -29.88
C SER A 90 -8.25 23.39 -30.81
N ASP A 91 -7.65 23.31 -32.02
CA ASP A 91 -7.54 24.26 -33.19
C ASP A 91 -8.80 25.10 -33.62
N GLY A 92 -8.78 26.21 -34.41
CA GLY A 92 -7.69 26.90 -35.17
C GLY A 92 -7.70 28.46 -35.26
N GLN A 93 -6.75 29.09 -34.57
CA GLN A 93 -5.81 30.18 -34.96
C GLN A 93 -4.47 29.43 -35.22
N PRO A 94 -3.32 30.02 -35.60
CA PRO A 94 -2.05 29.25 -35.61
C PRO A 94 -1.62 28.70 -34.23
N TRP A 95 -2.44 28.94 -33.20
CA TRP A 95 -2.33 28.50 -31.82
C TRP A 95 -3.67 28.12 -31.16
N ARG A 96 -4.81 27.94 -31.86
CA ARG A 96 -6.04 27.57 -31.08
C ARG A 96 -5.85 26.18 -30.43
N PRO A 97 -6.46 25.92 -29.26
CA PRO A 97 -7.63 26.61 -28.66
C PRO A 97 -7.36 28.01 -28.13
N PHE A 98 -6.09 28.36 -27.87
CA PHE A 98 -5.68 29.65 -27.33
C PHE A 98 -6.24 30.84 -28.12
N LYS A 99 -6.58 31.91 -27.40
CA LYS A 99 -7.32 33.08 -27.91
C LYS A 99 -6.38 34.14 -28.49
N SER A 100 -5.08 34.11 -28.16
CA SER A 100 -4.09 35.10 -28.61
C SER A 100 -2.68 34.53 -28.74
N ARG A 101 -1.78 35.24 -29.44
CA ARG A 101 -0.37 34.86 -29.59
C ARG A 101 0.38 34.79 -28.24
N LEU A 102 0.02 35.64 -27.29
CA LEU A 102 0.62 35.61 -25.96
C LEU A 102 0.27 34.31 -25.22
N GLU A 103 -0.97 33.84 -25.35
CA GLU A 103 -1.37 32.51 -24.83
C GLU A 103 -0.65 31.38 -25.58
N PHE A 104 -0.34 31.52 -26.88
CA PHE A 104 0.51 30.56 -27.60
C PHE A 104 1.91 30.48 -27.02
N GLU A 105 2.64 31.59 -26.96
CA GLU A 105 4.06 31.60 -26.56
C GLU A 105 4.20 31.16 -25.09
N ILE A 106 3.18 31.42 -24.26
CA ILE A 106 3.04 30.84 -22.92
C ILE A 106 2.81 29.32 -22.97
N ALA A 107 1.86 28.83 -23.76
CA ALA A 107 1.57 27.40 -23.86
C ALA A 107 2.64 26.58 -24.61
N GLU A 108 3.41 27.22 -25.49
CA GLU A 108 4.58 26.68 -26.18
C GLU A 108 5.71 26.45 -25.18
N ILE A 109 5.96 27.41 -24.28
CA ILE A 109 6.90 27.23 -23.14
C ILE A 109 6.39 26.15 -22.18
N MET A 110 5.08 26.08 -21.88
CA MET A 110 4.51 24.96 -21.10
C MET A 110 4.77 23.61 -21.76
N LEU A 111 4.63 23.53 -23.09
CA LEU A 111 4.79 22.31 -23.87
C LEU A 111 6.26 21.89 -24.01
N GLU A 112 7.17 22.84 -24.27
CA GLU A 112 8.63 22.64 -24.34
C GLU A 112 9.21 22.17 -23.00
N VAL A 113 8.69 22.70 -21.89
CA VAL A 113 9.11 22.33 -20.53
C VAL A 113 8.33 21.11 -19.99
N GLY A 114 7.29 20.64 -20.68
CA GLY A 114 6.55 19.43 -20.34
C GLY A 114 5.60 19.57 -19.14
N PHE A 115 4.95 20.73 -18.98
CA PHE A 115 3.99 20.98 -17.90
C PHE A 115 2.78 20.02 -17.96
N ASN A 116 2.33 19.58 -16.78
CA ASN A 116 1.04 18.90 -16.63
C ASN A 116 -0.12 19.91 -16.51
N ASN A 117 -1.35 19.42 -16.62
CA ASN A 117 -2.59 20.20 -16.62
C ASN A 117 -2.67 21.21 -15.45
N GLN A 118 -2.35 20.75 -14.24
CA GLN A 118 -2.43 21.57 -13.02
C GLN A 118 -1.38 22.70 -13.05
N GLN A 119 -0.18 22.42 -13.58
CA GLN A 119 0.88 23.41 -13.75
C GLN A 119 0.50 24.45 -14.82
N SER A 120 -0.11 24.02 -15.93
CA SER A 120 -0.64 24.91 -16.98
C SER A 120 -1.76 25.82 -16.46
N ASP A 121 -2.79 25.27 -15.81
CA ASP A 121 -3.89 26.05 -15.23
C ASP A 121 -3.39 27.05 -14.17
N ARG A 122 -2.42 26.63 -13.34
CA ARG A 122 -1.78 27.48 -12.34
C ARG A 122 -1.04 28.66 -12.99
N PHE A 123 -0.28 28.42 -14.05
CA PHE A 123 0.43 29.50 -14.76
C PHE A 123 -0.54 30.44 -15.49
N ILE A 124 -1.61 29.92 -16.10
CA ILE A 124 -2.69 30.73 -16.71
C ILE A 124 -3.35 31.64 -15.65
N LYS A 125 -3.64 31.12 -14.44
CA LYS A 125 -4.14 31.92 -13.31
C LYS A 125 -3.18 33.06 -12.91
N LEU A 126 -1.86 32.82 -12.92
CA LEU A 126 -0.86 33.87 -12.66
C LEU A 126 -0.87 34.97 -13.73
N CYS A 127 -0.97 34.62 -15.01
CA CYS A 127 -1.09 35.59 -16.10
C CYS A 127 -2.37 36.45 -15.99
N HIS A 128 -3.48 35.85 -15.53
CA HIS A 128 -4.71 36.59 -15.24
C HIS A 128 -4.57 37.51 -14.01
N ARG A 129 -3.89 37.10 -12.93
CA ARG A 129 -3.58 37.99 -11.78
C ARG A 129 -2.80 39.23 -12.20
N CYS A 130 -1.78 39.07 -13.06
CA CYS A 130 -0.99 40.19 -13.56
C CYS A 130 -1.79 41.14 -14.49
N THR A 131 -2.72 40.62 -15.30
CA THR A 131 -3.52 41.45 -16.22
C THR A 131 -4.70 42.16 -15.55
N VAL A 132 -5.19 41.66 -14.40
CA VAL A 132 -6.16 42.37 -13.53
C VAL A 132 -5.52 43.59 -12.81
N GLY A 133 -4.19 43.76 -12.87
CA GLY A 133 -3.50 44.98 -12.48
C GLY A 133 -3.35 45.23 -10.97
N LYS A 134 -3.92 44.36 -10.12
CA LYS A 134 -3.74 44.37 -8.65
C LYS A 134 -2.30 44.05 -8.23
N GLU A 135 -1.58 43.27 -9.03
CA GLU A 135 -0.20 42.84 -8.78
C GLU A 135 0.68 43.17 -10.00
N LYS A 136 1.93 43.57 -9.76
CA LYS A 136 2.90 43.89 -10.81
C LYS A 136 4.05 42.89 -10.81
N PHE A 137 4.23 42.17 -11.90
CA PHE A 137 5.41 41.35 -12.13
C PHE A 137 6.63 42.25 -12.40
N THR A 138 7.74 42.05 -11.67
CA THR A 138 8.88 42.99 -11.66
C THR A 138 10.23 42.37 -12.04
N PHE A 139 10.34 41.05 -12.18
CA PHE A 139 11.55 40.41 -12.68
C PHE A 139 11.78 40.75 -14.15
N LYS A 140 13.01 41.12 -14.51
CA LYS A 140 13.38 41.60 -15.85
C LYS A 140 14.17 40.56 -16.65
N ASN A 141 14.74 39.56 -15.98
CA ASN A 141 15.66 38.57 -16.55
C ASN A 141 15.86 37.37 -15.60
N HIS A 142 16.52 36.31 -16.09
CA HIS A 142 16.82 35.10 -15.31
C HIS A 142 17.68 35.33 -14.05
N LYS A 143 18.60 36.31 -14.05
CA LYS A 143 19.43 36.63 -12.88
C LYS A 143 18.58 37.20 -11.74
N ASP A 144 17.54 37.99 -12.04
CA ASP A 144 16.63 38.49 -11.00
C ASP A 144 15.87 37.32 -10.33
N ILE A 145 15.44 36.33 -11.13
CA ILE A 145 14.77 35.10 -10.66
C ILE A 145 15.74 34.24 -9.83
N HIS A 146 16.97 34.02 -10.31
CA HIS A 146 18.01 33.28 -9.59
C HIS A 146 18.39 33.99 -8.26
N ASN A 147 18.49 35.32 -8.25
CA ASN A 147 18.72 36.08 -7.03
C ASN A 147 17.58 35.90 -6.02
N MET A 148 16.33 35.83 -6.48
CA MET A 148 15.19 35.62 -5.59
C MET A 148 15.13 34.19 -5.05
N TRP A 149 15.47 33.17 -5.84
CA TRP A 149 15.60 31.80 -5.33
C TRP A 149 16.77 31.65 -4.34
N GLU A 150 17.90 32.31 -4.57
CA GLU A 150 18.99 32.38 -3.58
C GLU A 150 18.56 33.13 -2.31
N ALA A 151 17.71 34.15 -2.39
CA ALA A 151 17.12 34.80 -1.21
C ALA A 151 16.16 33.85 -0.48
N ALA A 152 15.16 33.29 -1.19
CA ALA A 152 14.15 32.38 -0.65
C ALA A 152 14.74 31.09 -0.07
N SER A 153 15.90 30.63 -0.57
CA SER A 153 16.62 29.45 -0.06
C SER A 153 17.02 29.51 1.42
N HIS A 154 16.85 30.64 2.11
CA HIS A 154 17.05 30.76 3.55
C HIS A 154 15.80 30.38 4.38
N ARG A 155 14.68 30.00 3.74
CA ARG A 155 13.47 29.51 4.42
C ARG A 155 13.62 28.10 5.02
N ILE A 156 14.50 27.27 4.45
CA ILE A 156 14.66 25.85 4.77
C ILE A 156 16.15 25.53 4.94
N THR A 157 16.45 24.51 5.74
CA THR A 157 17.78 23.93 5.93
C THR A 157 18.51 23.65 4.61
N LYS A 158 19.61 24.39 4.42
CA LYS A 158 20.52 24.28 3.26
C LYS A 158 21.44 23.07 3.35
N PHE A 159 21.97 22.65 2.21
CA PHE A 159 23.11 21.74 2.17
C PHE A 159 24.39 22.47 2.64
N THR A 160 25.06 21.89 3.62
CA THR A 160 26.45 22.16 3.96
C THR A 160 27.37 21.31 3.07
N LYS A 161 28.50 21.88 2.65
CA LYS A 161 29.59 21.17 1.98
C LYS A 161 30.77 21.02 2.94
N GLU A 162 31.34 19.83 3.01
CA GLU A 162 32.51 19.52 3.83
C GLU A 162 33.48 18.62 3.08
N VAL A 163 34.78 18.83 3.27
CA VAL A 163 35.84 18.01 2.67
C VAL A 163 36.35 17.01 3.70
N ILE A 164 36.30 15.71 3.38
CA ILE A 164 36.83 14.66 4.25
C ILE A 164 38.15 14.14 3.68
N SER A 165 39.24 14.43 4.38
CA SER A 165 40.59 13.97 4.05
C SER A 165 40.88 12.59 4.69
N ILE A 166 41.34 11.63 3.89
CA ILE A 166 41.53 10.23 4.31
C ILE A 166 42.86 9.69 3.79
N PRO A 167 43.73 9.11 4.64
CA PRO A 167 44.98 8.50 4.18
C PRO A 167 44.70 7.18 3.44
N PHE A 168 45.50 6.91 2.40
CA PHE A 168 45.56 5.60 1.76
C PHE A 168 46.92 4.93 2.01
N ALA A 169 46.94 3.60 2.12
CA ALA A 169 48.13 2.86 2.52
C ALA A 169 49.19 2.84 1.41
N GLY A 170 50.15 3.78 1.49
CA GLY A 170 51.25 3.95 0.55
C GLY A 170 51.33 5.34 -0.09
N ASP A 171 50.34 6.21 0.12
CA ASP A 171 50.42 7.63 -0.25
C ASP A 171 50.95 8.45 0.94
N GLU A 172 51.78 9.47 0.66
CA GLU A 172 52.23 10.45 1.67
C GLU A 172 51.20 11.57 1.90
N GLU A 173 50.27 11.78 0.94
CA GLU A 173 49.23 12.81 0.99
C GLU A 173 47.86 12.23 1.38
N LEU A 174 47.02 13.07 2.03
CA LEU A 174 45.63 12.72 2.34
C LEU A 174 44.75 12.92 1.10
N ARG A 175 43.94 11.92 0.75
CA ARG A 175 42.99 12.01 -0.36
C ARG A 175 41.71 12.69 0.12
N GLU A 176 41.28 13.72 -0.59
CA GLU A 176 40.15 14.58 -0.22
C GLU A 176 38.86 14.22 -0.97
N TYR A 177 37.74 14.25 -0.25
CA TYR A 177 36.41 13.92 -0.78
C TYR A 177 35.36 14.94 -0.35
N ASP A 178 34.72 15.58 -1.32
CA ASP A 178 33.55 16.42 -1.12
C ASP A 178 32.35 15.59 -0.62
N VAL A 179 31.76 16.02 0.49
CA VAL A 179 30.50 15.50 1.03
C VAL A 179 29.52 16.65 1.18
N HIS A 180 28.27 16.44 0.74
CA HIS A 180 27.19 17.41 0.96
C HIS A 180 26.15 16.80 1.89
N TYR A 181 25.63 17.56 2.85
CA TYR A 181 24.58 17.11 3.77
C TYR A 181 23.69 18.24 4.25
N ARG A 182 22.41 17.95 4.51
CA ARG A 182 21.52 18.76 5.36
C ARG A 182 21.62 18.21 6.79
N ASP A 183 21.46 19.07 7.79
CA ASP A 183 21.30 18.58 9.17
C ASP A 183 19.91 17.93 9.31
N LEU A 184 19.87 16.66 9.72
CA LEU A 184 18.62 15.89 9.87
C LEU A 184 17.68 16.48 10.93
N TRP A 185 18.22 17.12 11.97
CA TRP A 185 17.42 17.76 13.01
C TRP A 185 16.83 19.07 12.51
N GLU A 186 17.64 19.97 11.94
CA GLU A 186 17.13 21.26 11.44
C GLU A 186 16.11 21.05 10.30
N LEU A 187 16.35 20.08 9.40
CA LEU A 187 15.38 19.73 8.36
C LEU A 187 14.06 19.16 8.95
N ALA A 188 14.12 18.38 10.02
CA ALA A 188 12.90 17.92 10.70
C ALA A 188 12.22 19.05 11.50
N ALA A 189 12.98 20.02 12.03
CA ALA A 189 12.45 21.23 12.64
C ALA A 189 11.76 22.15 11.61
N ASP A 190 12.16 22.12 10.34
CA ASP A 190 11.41 22.76 9.25
C ASP A 190 10.09 22.01 8.98
N MET A 191 10.12 20.67 8.85
CA MET A 191 8.91 19.87 8.64
C MET A 191 7.90 19.98 9.80
N LEU A 192 8.36 20.03 11.06
CA LEU A 192 7.53 20.19 12.25
C LEU A 192 6.91 21.60 12.41
N ARG A 193 7.24 22.52 11.50
CA ARG A 193 6.61 23.84 11.33
C ARG A 193 5.81 23.98 10.02
N ASN A 194 5.93 23.04 9.10
CA ASN A 194 5.26 23.10 7.80
C ASN A 194 3.79 22.63 7.93
N PRO A 195 2.80 23.44 7.53
CA PRO A 195 1.39 23.14 7.76
C PRO A 195 0.85 21.98 6.91
N CYS A 196 1.42 21.72 5.73
CA CYS A 196 1.06 20.55 4.92
C CYS A 196 1.58 19.24 5.55
N LEU A 197 2.76 19.26 6.17
CA LEU A 197 3.41 18.04 6.69
C LEU A 197 3.02 17.73 8.13
N PHE A 198 2.85 18.76 8.98
CA PHE A 198 2.57 18.61 10.41
C PHE A 198 1.38 17.67 10.75
N PRO A 199 0.23 17.70 10.03
CA PRO A 199 -0.89 16.80 10.30
C PRO A 199 -0.58 15.30 10.13
N TYR A 200 0.48 14.95 9.40
CA TYR A 200 0.89 13.56 9.15
C TYR A 200 1.95 13.06 10.15
N PHE A 201 2.41 13.89 11.11
CA PHE A 201 3.38 13.46 12.13
C PHE A 201 2.73 12.64 13.25
N MET A 202 3.09 11.37 13.33
CA MET A 202 2.78 10.51 14.47
C MET A 202 3.80 10.75 15.61
N PHE A 203 3.35 11.30 16.73
CA PHE A 203 4.23 11.59 17.89
C PHE A 203 4.36 10.45 18.90
N ASP A 204 3.47 9.46 18.83
CA ASP A 204 3.43 8.33 19.76
C ASP A 204 3.18 7.04 18.96
N ALA A 205 3.89 5.97 19.34
CA ALA A 205 3.60 4.63 18.88
C ALA A 205 2.19 4.22 19.34
N HIS A 206 1.49 3.43 18.53
CA HIS A 206 0.19 2.87 18.89
C HIS A 206 0.02 1.50 18.24
N ARG A 207 -0.90 0.70 18.76
CA ARG A 207 -1.26 -0.60 18.19
C ARG A 207 -2.67 -0.53 17.64
N LEU A 208 -2.89 -1.16 16.50
CA LEU A 208 -4.20 -1.29 15.88
C LEU A 208 -4.74 -2.70 16.08
N SER A 209 -6.06 -2.80 16.22
CA SER A 209 -6.78 -4.07 16.22
C SER A 209 -8.19 -3.91 15.66
N LYS A 210 -8.68 -4.93 14.95
CA LYS A 210 -9.99 -4.96 14.30
C LYS A 210 -10.89 -6.00 14.97
N PHE A 211 -12.16 -5.69 15.20
CA PHE A 211 -13.09 -6.63 15.83
C PHE A 211 -13.62 -7.66 14.81
N ASP A 212 -13.33 -8.95 15.04
CA ASP A 212 -13.72 -10.05 14.16
C ASP A 212 -15.18 -10.53 14.36
N GLY A 213 -15.92 -9.88 15.26
CA GLY A 213 -17.25 -10.30 15.73
C GLY A 213 -17.25 -11.02 17.09
N ASN A 214 -16.07 -11.41 17.58
CA ASN A 214 -15.84 -12.18 18.80
C ASN A 214 -14.70 -11.56 19.66
N THR A 215 -13.60 -11.17 19.01
CA THR A 215 -12.36 -10.65 19.59
C THR A 215 -11.73 -9.53 18.76
N PHE A 216 -10.86 -8.72 19.39
CA PHE A 216 -10.00 -7.77 18.69
C PHE A 216 -8.71 -8.46 18.21
N VAL A 217 -8.55 -8.59 16.91
CA VAL A 217 -7.34 -9.15 16.28
C VAL A 217 -6.38 -8.00 15.95
N SER A 218 -5.14 -8.09 16.44
CA SER A 218 -4.11 -7.08 16.16
C SER A 218 -3.68 -7.09 14.69
N PHE A 219 -3.39 -5.90 14.15
CA PHE A 219 -2.83 -5.74 12.81
C PHE A 219 -1.80 -4.61 12.75
N VAL A 220 -0.95 -4.67 11.73
CA VAL A 220 0.16 -3.75 11.46
C VAL A 220 0.13 -3.32 9.99
N ASP A 221 0.37 -2.04 9.72
CA ASP A 221 0.38 -1.45 8.38
C ASP A 221 1.56 -0.48 8.19
N GLU A 222 1.69 0.50 9.08
CA GLU A 222 2.73 1.51 9.06
C GLU A 222 3.86 1.25 10.08
N PRO A 223 5.07 1.82 9.89
CA PRO A 223 6.15 1.68 10.87
C PRO A 223 5.80 2.25 12.24
N PHE A 224 4.81 3.16 12.31
CA PHE A 224 4.28 3.73 13.54
C PHE A 224 3.29 2.81 14.29
N THR A 225 2.81 1.72 13.66
CA THR A 225 1.94 0.71 14.27
C THR A 225 2.68 -0.58 14.66
N ALA A 226 3.99 -0.65 14.37
CA ALA A 226 4.81 -1.85 14.49
C ALA A 226 5.60 -1.98 15.81
N ARG A 227 6.31 -3.11 16.00
CA ARG A 227 7.05 -3.42 17.24
C ARG A 227 8.20 -2.45 17.53
N ASP A 228 9.04 -2.14 16.55
CA ASP A 228 10.33 -1.49 16.78
C ASP A 228 10.17 -0.06 17.32
N ILE A 229 9.16 0.69 16.84
CA ILE A 229 8.88 2.06 17.31
C ILE A 229 8.30 2.05 18.73
N TRP A 230 7.53 1.03 19.09
CA TRP A 230 6.96 0.83 20.42
C TRP A 230 8.07 0.48 21.42
N ASP A 231 8.99 -0.40 21.05
CA ASP A 231 10.13 -0.80 21.87
C ASP A 231 11.16 0.34 21.98
N VAL A 232 11.32 1.18 20.95
CA VAL A 232 12.06 2.46 21.05
C VAL A 232 11.37 3.38 22.06
N GLN A 233 10.06 3.64 21.94
CA GLN A 233 9.36 4.54 22.88
C GLN A 233 9.37 4.00 24.32
N SER A 234 9.33 2.69 24.51
CA SER A 234 9.51 2.03 25.82
C SER A 234 10.88 2.28 26.47
N GLN A 235 11.91 2.61 25.68
CA GLN A 235 13.26 2.94 26.16
C GLN A 235 13.49 4.44 26.40
N LEU A 236 12.54 5.31 26.02
CA LEU A 236 12.67 6.76 26.19
C LEU A 236 12.27 7.22 27.61
N PRO A 237 12.79 8.38 28.08
CA PRO A 237 12.33 8.97 29.33
C PRO A 237 10.83 9.34 29.32
N PRO A 238 10.15 9.40 30.48
CA PRO A 238 8.74 9.80 30.56
C PRO A 238 8.47 11.16 29.90
N GLY A 239 7.44 11.23 29.06
CA GLY A 239 7.05 12.43 28.30
C GLY A 239 7.84 12.67 27.01
N ALA A 240 8.92 11.91 26.75
CA ALA A 240 9.64 11.98 25.48
C ALA A 240 8.87 11.29 24.32
N LYS A 241 9.20 11.70 23.09
CA LYS A 241 8.56 11.27 21.85
C LYS A 241 9.64 10.78 20.87
N PRO A 242 9.47 9.63 20.20
CA PRO A 242 10.39 9.21 19.16
C PRO A 242 10.23 10.09 17.91
N LEU A 243 11.33 10.39 17.22
CA LEU A 243 11.34 11.01 15.90
C LEU A 243 12.10 10.08 14.95
N ALA A 244 11.33 9.25 14.25
CA ALA A 244 11.83 8.15 13.43
C ALA A 244 12.13 8.60 11.99
N TYR A 245 13.31 8.23 11.49
CA TYR A 245 13.67 8.37 10.08
C TYR A 245 13.74 7.00 9.41
N ILE A 246 13.28 6.93 8.16
CA ILE A 246 13.64 5.89 7.20
C ILE A 246 14.74 6.46 6.31
N LEU A 247 15.93 5.88 6.29
CA LEU A 247 17.01 6.32 5.38
C LEU A 247 17.16 5.35 4.20
N TYR A 248 17.54 5.90 3.04
CA TYR A 248 17.89 5.14 1.84
C TYR A 248 19.13 5.74 1.18
N ALA A 249 20.01 4.90 0.62
CA ALA A 249 21.19 5.33 -0.11
C ALA A 249 21.49 4.35 -1.26
N ASP A 250 21.56 4.85 -2.50
CA ASP A 250 21.91 4.07 -3.70
C ASP A 250 22.73 4.91 -4.70
N LYS A 251 23.53 4.22 -5.50
CA LYS A 251 24.54 4.77 -6.40
C LYS A 251 24.05 4.84 -7.85
N THR A 252 23.10 5.74 -8.07
CA THR A 252 22.40 5.92 -9.34
C THR A 252 23.31 6.35 -10.51
N LYS A 253 22.93 5.97 -11.73
CA LYS A 253 23.57 6.41 -12.99
C LYS A 253 22.80 7.62 -13.53
N LEU A 254 23.50 8.73 -13.78
CA LEU A 254 22.92 9.94 -14.36
C LEU A 254 22.85 9.90 -15.89
N SER A 255 23.90 9.39 -16.53
CA SER A 255 23.98 9.31 -17.99
C SER A 255 23.61 7.91 -18.49
N SER A 256 22.86 7.84 -19.59
CA SER A 256 22.53 6.61 -20.30
C SER A 256 23.78 5.82 -20.73
N PHE A 257 24.86 6.53 -21.07
CA PHE A 257 26.18 5.97 -21.37
C PHE A 257 27.00 5.54 -20.12
N GLY A 258 26.45 5.66 -18.90
CA GLY A 258 27.04 5.16 -17.66
C GLY A 258 28.30 5.88 -17.16
N THR A 259 28.69 6.97 -17.81
CA THR A 259 29.89 7.77 -17.53
C THR A 259 29.77 8.67 -16.30
N ALA A 260 28.55 9.08 -15.95
CA ALA A 260 28.25 9.88 -14.78
C ALA A 260 27.39 9.08 -13.79
N LYS A 261 27.76 9.13 -12.51
CA LYS A 261 27.11 8.45 -11.40
C LYS A 261 27.10 9.41 -10.20
N ASP A 262 26.07 9.30 -9.38
CA ASP A 262 25.94 10.01 -8.10
C ASP A 262 25.52 9.02 -7.00
N TYR A 263 25.59 9.45 -5.74
CA TYR A 263 25.27 8.61 -4.58
C TYR A 263 24.43 9.40 -3.55
N PRO A 264 23.19 9.78 -3.92
CA PRO A 264 22.29 10.48 -3.00
C PRO A 264 21.90 9.62 -1.79
N VAL A 265 21.72 10.28 -0.66
CA VAL A 265 21.10 9.73 0.55
C VAL A 265 19.78 10.47 0.76
N TYR A 266 18.70 9.72 0.94
CA TYR A 266 17.36 10.23 1.21
C TYR A 266 16.95 9.90 2.64
N ALA A 267 16.10 10.75 3.22
CA ALA A 267 15.39 10.46 4.46
C ALA A 267 13.88 10.63 4.25
N ARG A 268 13.08 9.77 4.89
CA ARG A 268 11.64 9.93 5.04
C ARG A 268 11.26 10.09 6.51
N ALA A 269 10.50 11.15 6.80
CA ALA A 269 9.87 11.44 8.10
C ALA A 269 8.66 12.36 7.83
N GLY A 270 7.49 11.78 7.52
CA GLY A 270 6.32 12.51 6.99
C GLY A 270 6.45 12.81 5.48
N GLY A 271 7.49 13.54 5.08
CA GLY A 271 7.88 13.72 3.67
C GLY A 271 9.20 13.02 3.32
N GLY A 272 9.58 12.97 2.03
CA GLY A 272 10.79 12.29 1.53
C GLY A 272 11.73 13.20 0.74
N TYR A 273 12.97 13.36 1.21
CA TYR A 273 13.90 14.39 0.72
C TYR A 273 15.34 13.90 0.61
N VAL A 274 16.14 14.49 -0.29
CA VAL A 274 17.59 14.29 -0.30
C VAL A 274 18.19 14.95 0.94
N VAL A 275 18.94 14.20 1.74
CA VAL A 275 19.59 14.68 2.97
C VAL A 275 21.11 14.63 2.89
N GLY A 276 21.67 13.90 1.93
CA GLY A 276 23.11 13.85 1.74
C GLY A 276 23.53 13.37 0.37
N TRP A 277 24.83 13.50 0.11
CA TRP A 277 25.47 13.14 -1.14
C TRP A 277 26.84 12.52 -0.83
N LEU A 278 26.96 11.22 -1.07
CA LEU A 278 28.17 10.47 -0.76
C LEU A 278 29.18 10.57 -1.92
N PRO A 279 30.49 10.65 -1.62
CA PRO A 279 31.53 10.73 -2.63
C PRO A 279 31.73 9.38 -3.33
N ILE A 280 31.89 9.41 -4.65
CA ILE A 280 32.23 8.22 -5.45
C ILE A 280 33.73 8.20 -5.71
N VAL A 281 34.44 7.34 -4.99
CA VAL A 281 35.83 6.99 -5.29
C VAL A 281 35.88 6.28 -6.65
N LYS A 282 36.62 6.85 -7.61
CA LYS A 282 36.83 6.26 -8.94
C LYS A 282 37.75 5.06 -8.82
N ASP A 283 37.44 3.94 -9.48
CA ASP A 283 38.30 2.76 -9.42
C ASP A 283 39.59 2.92 -10.25
N GLU A 284 40.72 2.81 -9.54
CA GLU A 284 42.06 2.91 -10.14
C GLU A 284 42.57 1.53 -10.56
N LYS A 285 43.01 1.39 -11.82
CA LYS A 285 43.49 0.11 -12.37
C LYS A 285 44.66 -0.50 -11.57
N LEU A 286 45.46 0.34 -10.91
CA LEU A 286 46.59 -0.08 -10.07
C LEU A 286 46.14 -0.71 -8.74
N HIS A 287 44.91 -0.45 -8.29
CA HIS A 287 44.38 -0.85 -6.99
C HIS A 287 43.15 -1.78 -7.08
N SER A 288 42.61 -1.97 -8.28
CA SER A 288 41.53 -2.93 -8.57
C SER A 288 41.81 -4.33 -8.00
N GLY A 289 40.81 -4.93 -7.36
CA GLY A 289 40.87 -6.26 -6.76
C GLY A 289 41.65 -6.40 -5.44
N LYS A 290 42.39 -5.36 -5.01
CA LYS A 290 43.13 -5.38 -3.73
C LYS A 290 42.18 -5.11 -2.55
N PRO A 291 42.18 -5.92 -1.47
CA PRO A 291 41.40 -5.69 -0.24
C PRO A 291 41.49 -4.23 0.24
N SER A 292 42.72 -3.74 0.48
CA SER A 292 42.98 -2.41 1.03
C SER A 292 42.39 -1.23 0.23
N TRP A 293 42.10 -1.40 -1.06
CA TRP A 293 41.38 -0.40 -1.84
C TRP A 293 39.89 -0.39 -1.56
N VAL A 294 39.30 -1.56 -1.32
CA VAL A 294 37.92 -1.70 -0.88
C VAL A 294 37.77 -1.27 0.59
N ASP A 295 38.75 -1.57 1.47
CA ASP A 295 38.84 -0.98 2.83
C ASP A 295 38.77 0.54 2.80
N PHE A 296 39.58 1.15 1.92
CA PHE A 296 39.65 2.59 1.74
C PHE A 296 38.31 3.15 1.22
N LYS A 297 37.69 2.55 0.19
CA LYS A 297 36.38 2.96 -0.32
C LYS A 297 35.27 2.87 0.74
N ASN A 298 35.27 1.84 1.58
CA ASN A 298 34.32 1.72 2.68
C ASN A 298 34.64 2.70 3.82
N THR A 299 35.91 3.00 4.09
CA THR A 299 36.34 4.03 5.05
C THR A 299 35.88 5.43 4.63
N VAL A 300 35.95 5.72 3.32
CA VAL A 300 35.36 6.93 2.71
C VAL A 300 33.85 6.96 2.95
N TRP A 301 33.13 5.90 2.56
CA TRP A 301 31.67 5.79 2.74
C TRP A 301 31.23 6.02 4.20
N HIS A 302 31.82 5.29 5.15
CA HIS A 302 31.44 5.35 6.57
C HIS A 302 31.78 6.69 7.21
N LYS A 303 32.90 7.33 6.86
CA LYS A 303 33.21 8.70 7.32
C LYS A 303 32.22 9.72 6.75
N SER A 304 31.87 9.64 5.47
CA SER A 304 30.89 10.55 4.86
C SER A 304 29.49 10.37 5.44
N PHE A 305 29.03 9.13 5.61
CA PHE A 305 27.72 8.84 6.21
C PHE A 305 27.63 9.30 7.67
N ALA A 306 28.72 9.15 8.45
CA ALA A 306 28.81 9.64 9.82
C ALA A 306 28.69 11.17 9.95
N ARG A 307 28.97 11.97 8.91
CA ARG A 307 28.68 13.41 8.89
C ARG A 307 27.18 13.67 8.67
N ILE A 308 26.55 12.98 7.71
CA ILE A 308 25.12 13.09 7.42
C ILE A 308 24.27 12.78 8.67
N ILE A 309 24.58 11.70 9.40
CA ILE A 309 23.81 11.29 10.61
C ILE A 309 24.30 11.95 11.92
N SER A 310 25.21 12.95 11.86
CA SER A 310 25.90 13.46 13.05
C SER A 310 24.97 14.12 14.09
N SER A 311 23.97 14.88 13.66
CA SER A 311 23.00 15.49 14.57
C SER A 311 22.05 14.46 15.17
N LEU A 312 21.58 13.50 14.37
CA LEU A 312 20.81 12.34 14.83
C LEU A 312 21.58 11.57 15.91
N ALA A 313 22.87 11.29 15.70
CA ALA A 313 23.71 10.63 16.70
C ALA A 313 23.74 11.40 18.03
N SER A 314 23.84 12.75 18.01
CA SER A 314 23.77 13.56 19.22
C SER A 314 22.39 13.50 19.91
N LYS A 315 21.30 13.71 19.16
CA LYS A 315 19.95 13.82 19.72
C LYS A 315 19.29 12.48 20.04
N SER A 316 19.83 11.37 19.54
CA SER A 316 19.47 10.02 19.99
C SER A 316 19.84 9.75 21.46
N GLN A 317 20.78 10.53 22.03
CA GLN A 317 21.27 10.34 23.40
C GLN A 317 20.68 11.35 24.39
N THR A 318 20.49 12.60 23.99
CA THR A 318 20.00 13.69 24.86
C THR A 318 18.54 14.06 24.64
N GLY A 319 17.98 13.66 23.50
CA GLY A 319 16.80 14.28 22.91
C GLY A 319 17.02 15.76 22.58
N GLN A 320 15.97 16.40 22.08
CA GLN A 320 15.90 17.84 21.80
C GLN A 320 14.50 18.36 22.11
N TRP A 321 14.39 19.46 22.86
CA TRP A 321 13.11 20.15 23.06
C TRP A 321 12.80 21.05 21.87
N PHE A 322 11.54 21.05 21.44
CA PHE A 322 11.06 21.82 20.29
C PHE A 322 9.62 22.29 20.47
N GLU A 323 9.32 23.47 19.94
CA GLU A 323 7.98 24.06 19.90
C GLU A 323 7.40 23.82 18.50
N CYS A 324 6.42 22.92 18.41
CA CYS A 324 5.79 22.52 17.16
C CYS A 324 4.82 23.57 16.62
N LEU A 325 4.32 23.37 15.38
CA LEU A 325 3.33 24.25 14.74
C LEU A 325 2.06 24.48 15.58
N ASP A 326 1.62 23.49 16.35
CA ASP A 326 0.50 23.58 17.29
C ASP A 326 0.81 24.33 18.61
N GLY A 327 2.01 24.92 18.74
CA GLY A 327 2.50 25.59 19.94
C GLY A 327 2.87 24.64 21.09
N VAL A 328 2.70 23.32 20.92
CA VAL A 328 2.98 22.33 21.97
C VAL A 328 4.47 21.98 21.98
N LYS A 329 5.07 22.08 23.16
CA LYS A 329 6.48 21.72 23.37
C LYS A 329 6.64 20.23 23.57
N ARG A 330 7.41 19.59 22.68
CA ARG A 330 7.70 18.15 22.68
C ARG A 330 9.21 17.92 22.86
N TRP A 331 9.57 16.80 23.47
CA TRP A 331 10.96 16.36 23.66
C TRP A 331 11.24 15.18 22.74
N PHE A 332 11.92 15.43 21.63
CA PHE A 332 12.14 14.45 20.57
C PHE A 332 13.47 13.71 20.75
N PHE A 333 13.43 12.38 20.67
CA PHE A 333 14.63 11.54 20.53
C PHE A 333 14.68 10.98 19.11
N LEU A 334 15.75 11.30 18.39
CA LEU A 334 15.88 10.95 16.99
C LEU A 334 16.41 9.52 16.84
N CYS A 335 15.78 8.72 15.99
CA CYS A 335 16.21 7.34 15.72
C CYS A 335 16.12 7.00 14.23
N ILE A 336 16.97 6.09 13.77
CA ILE A 336 16.82 5.45 12.47
C ILE A 336 15.99 4.19 12.72
N LEU A 337 14.74 4.19 12.25
CA LEU A 337 13.82 3.05 12.42
C LEU A 337 14.03 2.02 11.30
N ILE A 338 14.32 2.49 10.08
CA ILE A 338 14.52 1.66 8.90
C ILE A 338 15.74 2.16 8.12
N LEU A 339 16.64 1.24 7.76
CA LEU A 339 17.63 1.41 6.70
C LEU A 339 17.16 0.61 5.48
N SER A 340 16.74 1.30 4.42
CA SER A 340 16.35 0.69 3.15
C SER A 340 17.55 0.70 2.20
N ALA A 341 17.97 -0.47 1.71
CA ALA A 341 19.09 -0.61 0.78
C ALA A 341 19.05 -1.95 0.04
N ASP A 342 19.75 -2.03 -1.10
CA ASP A 342 20.09 -3.28 -1.80
C ASP A 342 20.97 -4.20 -0.93
N PHE A 343 21.11 -5.48 -1.28
CA PHE A 343 21.98 -6.43 -0.55
C PHE A 343 23.48 -6.02 -0.55
N GLU A 344 24.00 -5.40 -1.61
CA GLU A 344 25.37 -4.90 -1.67
C GLU A 344 25.56 -3.72 -0.70
N GLU A 345 24.69 -2.70 -0.76
CA GLU A 345 24.66 -1.59 0.18
C GLU A 345 24.39 -2.05 1.64
N GLN A 346 23.50 -3.02 1.89
CA GLN A 346 23.31 -3.63 3.21
C GLN A 346 24.60 -4.30 3.73
N SER A 347 25.37 -4.93 2.84
CA SER A 347 26.67 -5.51 3.20
C SER A 347 27.68 -4.44 3.60
N VAL A 348 27.71 -3.30 2.88
CA VAL A 348 28.54 -2.13 3.22
C VAL A 348 28.13 -1.50 4.55
N MET A 349 26.82 -1.30 4.78
CA MET A 349 26.26 -0.72 6.01
C MET A 349 26.55 -1.58 7.24
N SER A 350 26.39 -2.91 7.12
CA SER A 350 26.59 -3.87 8.21
C SER A 350 28.05 -4.28 8.45
N LEU A 351 28.99 -3.84 7.60
CA LEU A 351 30.39 -4.32 7.53
C LEU A 351 30.52 -5.85 7.39
N THR A 352 29.45 -6.52 6.95
CA THR A 352 29.43 -7.98 6.83
C THR A 352 30.15 -8.41 5.57
N ARG A 353 30.58 -9.68 5.56
CA ARG A 353 31.44 -10.12 4.48
C ARG A 353 30.75 -10.22 3.10
N GLY A 354 29.42 -10.07 2.97
CA GLY A 354 28.71 -10.38 1.72
C GLY A 354 28.86 -11.85 1.29
N ILE A 355 28.51 -12.17 0.03
CA ILE A 355 28.20 -13.55 -0.40
C ILE A 355 29.33 -14.58 -0.25
N MET A 356 30.61 -14.19 -0.39
CA MET A 356 31.76 -15.12 -0.38
C MET A 356 32.24 -15.52 1.02
N SER A 357 31.48 -15.19 2.07
CA SER A 357 31.91 -15.36 3.46
C SER A 357 31.48 -16.67 4.09
N LEU A 358 31.98 -16.94 5.31
CA LEU A 358 31.53 -18.06 6.13
C LEU A 358 30.13 -17.89 6.75
N TRP A 359 29.62 -16.66 6.87
CA TRP A 359 28.29 -16.36 7.45
C TRP A 359 27.62 -15.15 6.76
N PRO A 360 27.17 -15.27 5.49
CA PRO A 360 26.96 -14.13 4.58
C PRO A 360 25.61 -13.40 4.71
N CYS A 361 24.79 -13.69 5.72
CA CYS A 361 23.57 -12.91 5.98
C CYS A 361 23.91 -11.63 6.77
N PRO A 362 23.33 -10.46 6.41
CA PRO A 362 23.49 -9.23 7.18
C PRO A 362 22.67 -9.23 8.49
N VAL A 363 21.66 -10.09 8.62
CA VAL A 363 20.74 -10.16 9.78
C VAL A 363 21.18 -11.19 10.82
N CYS A 364 21.65 -12.38 10.42
CA CYS A 364 21.95 -13.47 11.35
C CYS A 364 23.26 -14.24 11.04
N LEU A 365 23.68 -15.07 12.01
CA LEU A 365 24.83 -15.95 11.95
C LEU A 365 24.47 -17.32 11.35
N VAL A 366 23.94 -17.33 10.13
CA VAL A 366 23.73 -18.56 9.32
C VAL A 366 25.03 -18.94 8.60
N PRO A 367 25.49 -20.22 8.64
CA PRO A 367 26.64 -20.65 7.87
C PRO A 367 26.40 -20.49 6.38
N ARG A 368 27.46 -20.17 5.61
CA ARG A 368 27.40 -20.06 4.14
C ARG A 368 26.77 -21.28 3.51
N ASP A 369 27.11 -22.47 4.00
CA ASP A 369 26.74 -23.74 3.37
C ASP A 369 25.34 -24.23 3.83
N ASP A 370 24.66 -23.45 4.68
CA ASP A 370 23.32 -23.67 5.24
C ASP A 370 22.29 -22.58 4.86
N LEU A 371 22.61 -21.60 4.00
CA LEU A 371 21.69 -20.48 3.65
C LEU A 371 20.35 -20.98 3.09
N TRP A 372 20.36 -22.12 2.41
CA TRP A 372 19.17 -22.78 1.87
C TRP A 372 18.23 -23.33 2.95
N ASP A 373 18.69 -23.58 4.18
CA ASP A 373 17.94 -24.25 5.24
C ASP A 373 17.31 -23.25 6.21
N THR A 374 16.27 -22.53 5.74
CA THR A 374 15.50 -21.56 6.56
C THR A 374 14.77 -22.20 7.76
N SER A 375 14.72 -23.54 7.84
CA SER A 375 14.10 -24.25 8.97
C SER A 375 14.90 -24.13 10.28
N LYS A 376 16.17 -23.70 10.19
CA LYS A 376 17.05 -23.43 11.33
C LYS A 376 17.06 -21.95 11.66
N LEU A 377 16.69 -21.60 12.90
CA LEU A 377 16.87 -20.25 13.43
C LEU A 377 18.31 -20.05 13.93
N TYR A 378 18.99 -19.02 13.43
CA TYR A 378 20.34 -18.64 13.82
C TYR A 378 20.34 -17.36 14.66
N ARG A 379 21.36 -17.20 15.52
CA ARG A 379 21.51 -15.99 16.34
C ARG A 379 21.58 -14.74 15.44
N GLN A 380 20.71 -13.77 15.70
CA GLN A 380 20.76 -12.46 15.05
C GLN A 380 22.05 -11.71 15.39
N ARG A 381 22.55 -10.93 14.43
CA ARG A 381 23.70 -10.03 14.60
C ARG A 381 23.23 -8.78 15.35
N THR A 382 23.94 -8.39 16.42
CA THR A 382 23.66 -7.11 17.10
C THR A 382 24.81 -6.12 16.89
N SER A 383 24.50 -4.83 16.81
CA SER A 383 25.52 -3.77 16.66
C SER A 383 26.52 -3.77 17.81
N LYS A 384 26.10 -4.17 19.02
CA LYS A 384 26.95 -4.28 20.21
C LYS A 384 27.93 -5.46 20.10
N ASP A 385 27.47 -6.62 19.63
CA ASP A 385 28.35 -7.78 19.39
C ASP A 385 29.38 -7.47 18.29
N SER A 386 28.94 -6.95 17.14
CA SER A 386 29.83 -6.57 16.04
C SER A 386 30.86 -5.51 16.46
N GLN A 387 30.45 -4.51 17.23
CA GLN A 387 31.36 -3.48 17.76
C GLN A 387 32.36 -4.06 18.77
N ALA A 388 31.95 -4.99 19.63
CA ALA A 388 32.84 -5.67 20.57
C ALA A 388 33.90 -6.52 19.83
N VAL A 389 33.51 -7.30 18.82
CA VAL A 389 34.45 -8.10 18.02
C VAL A 389 35.39 -7.23 17.19
N ILE A 390 34.91 -6.14 16.58
CA ILE A 390 35.75 -5.19 15.84
C ILE A 390 36.75 -4.49 16.79
N ASN A 391 36.34 -4.12 18.00
CA ASN A 391 37.24 -3.53 18.98
C ASN A 391 38.26 -4.55 19.53
N ALA A 392 37.87 -5.81 19.72
CA ALA A 392 38.79 -6.89 20.09
C ALA A 392 39.83 -7.15 18.97
N ALA A 393 39.41 -7.17 17.71
CA ALA A 393 40.32 -7.27 16.56
C ALA A 393 41.29 -6.08 16.50
N ARG A 394 40.81 -4.84 16.71
CA ARG A 394 41.66 -3.64 16.76
C ARG A 394 42.70 -3.66 17.89
N ALA A 395 42.49 -4.46 18.94
CA ALA A 395 43.42 -4.61 20.06
C ALA A 395 44.52 -5.68 19.84
N LYS A 396 44.48 -6.46 18.74
CA LYS A 396 45.53 -7.43 18.38
C LYS A 396 46.69 -6.72 17.68
N GLU A 397 47.94 -7.13 17.95
CA GLU A 397 49.13 -6.45 17.39
C GLU A 397 49.46 -6.90 15.96
N THR A 398 49.42 -8.20 15.68
CA THR A 398 49.74 -8.83 14.37
C THR A 398 48.56 -8.86 13.40
N PHE A 399 48.83 -9.02 12.10
CA PHE A 399 47.80 -9.09 11.06
C PHE A 399 47.05 -10.43 11.06
N GLU A 400 47.75 -11.53 11.29
CA GLU A 400 47.25 -12.90 11.28
C GLU A 400 46.17 -13.10 12.37
N GLU A 401 46.46 -12.72 13.61
CA GLU A 401 45.50 -12.81 14.74
C GLU A 401 44.23 -11.96 14.53
N ARG A 402 44.29 -10.88 13.73
CA ARG A 402 43.13 -10.06 13.38
C ARG A 402 42.23 -10.79 12.38
N GLU A 403 42.82 -11.36 11.33
CA GLU A 403 42.08 -12.04 10.27
C GLU A 403 41.49 -13.38 10.73
N GLU A 404 42.09 -14.05 11.71
CA GLU A 404 41.54 -15.28 12.31
C GLU A 404 40.25 -14.98 13.10
N LEU A 405 40.30 -14.04 14.05
CA LEU A 405 39.14 -13.60 14.85
C LEU A 405 37.97 -13.08 13.98
N LEU A 406 38.28 -12.37 12.89
CA LEU A 406 37.27 -11.79 12.00
C LEU A 406 36.63 -12.83 11.05
N LYS A 407 37.33 -13.92 10.71
CA LYS A 407 36.75 -15.03 9.94
C LYS A 407 35.65 -15.74 10.71
N GLU A 408 35.85 -16.01 12.01
CA GLU A 408 34.91 -16.79 12.83
C GLU A 408 33.48 -16.23 12.86
N GLN A 409 33.31 -14.90 12.75
CA GLN A 409 31.99 -14.22 12.75
C GLN A 409 31.53 -13.75 11.35
N ALA A 410 32.34 -14.01 10.32
CA ALA A 410 32.27 -13.35 9.01
C ALA A 410 32.00 -11.84 9.10
N LEU A 411 32.82 -11.17 9.91
CA LEU A 411 33.05 -9.74 9.79
C LEU A 411 34.25 -9.55 8.83
N ARG A 412 34.17 -8.63 7.88
CA ARG A 412 35.25 -8.43 6.89
C ARG A 412 36.21 -7.37 7.43
N LEU A 413 37.52 -7.63 7.41
CA LEU A 413 38.49 -6.57 7.11
C LEU A 413 38.65 -6.45 5.57
N ILE A 414 37.47 -6.49 4.94
CA ILE A 414 37.05 -6.17 3.58
C ILE A 414 37.67 -7.00 2.41
N ASP A 415 36.78 -7.67 1.64
CA ASP A 415 37.06 -8.55 0.48
C ASP A 415 35.77 -8.74 -0.43
N ASN A 416 35.75 -9.66 -1.42
CA ASN A 416 35.30 -9.44 -2.84
C ASN A 416 34.35 -10.55 -3.47
N ALA A 417 33.74 -10.36 -4.69
CA ALA A 417 33.14 -11.39 -5.63
C ALA A 417 32.70 -10.90 -7.08
N PHE A 418 32.35 -11.83 -8.02
CA PHE A 418 32.13 -11.70 -9.50
C PHE A 418 30.99 -12.68 -10.03
N TRP A 419 30.14 -12.56 -11.10
CA TRP A 419 30.11 -12.16 -12.57
C TRP A 419 30.12 -13.38 -13.57
N VAL A 420 29.45 -13.54 -14.77
CA VAL A 420 28.25 -13.08 -15.58
C VAL A 420 28.00 -14.12 -16.77
N VAL A 421 26.85 -14.15 -17.51
CA VAL A 421 26.58 -14.53 -18.97
C VAL A 421 25.21 -15.30 -19.23
N ALA A 422 24.70 -15.47 -20.47
CA ALA A 422 23.24 -15.44 -20.85
C ALA A 422 22.68 -16.43 -21.95
N PHE A 423 21.37 -16.24 -22.34
CA PHE A 423 20.51 -16.83 -23.44
C PHE A 423 19.46 -17.93 -23.04
N THR A 424 18.32 -18.25 -23.72
CA THR A 424 17.38 -17.57 -24.69
C THR A 424 16.05 -18.37 -24.95
N CYS A 425 14.89 -17.66 -25.06
CA CYS A 425 13.58 -17.86 -25.78
C CYS A 425 12.94 -19.24 -26.14
N VAL A 426 11.63 -19.45 -25.81
CA VAL A 426 10.43 -19.63 -26.72
C VAL A 426 9.12 -19.30 -25.92
N PHE A 427 8.03 -18.91 -26.64
CA PHE A 427 6.57 -19.04 -26.34
C PHE A 427 5.71 -17.76 -26.19
N GLU A 428 4.61 -17.74 -26.95
CA GLU A 428 3.48 -16.78 -26.90
C GLU A 428 2.17 -17.55 -26.63
N ASN A 429 1.22 -16.94 -25.91
CA ASN A 429 -0.20 -17.29 -25.61
C ASN A 429 -0.52 -17.32 -24.10
N PHE A 430 -0.76 -16.15 -23.51
CA PHE A 430 -1.28 -16.00 -22.14
C PHE A 430 -2.43 -14.96 -22.14
N PRO A 431 -3.55 -15.18 -21.43
CA PRO A 431 -4.71 -14.28 -21.47
C PRO A 431 -4.46 -12.94 -20.76
N CYS A 432 -5.07 -11.86 -21.28
CA CYS A 432 -4.81 -10.50 -20.78
C CYS A 432 -5.53 -10.19 -19.46
N TRP A 433 -4.81 -9.61 -18.49
CA TRP A 433 -5.35 -9.13 -17.21
C TRP A 433 -5.04 -7.64 -17.00
N GLN A 434 -5.71 -6.96 -16.06
CA GLN A 434 -5.41 -5.56 -15.76
C GLN A 434 -4.12 -5.45 -14.94
N ASN A 435 -3.34 -4.38 -15.19
CA ASN A 435 -2.04 -4.04 -14.57
C ASN A 435 -0.90 -5.06 -14.75
N LEU A 436 -1.15 -6.27 -15.27
CA LEU A 436 -0.12 -7.24 -15.64
C LEU A 436 0.63 -6.79 -16.91
N LYS A 437 1.97 -6.74 -16.87
CA LYS A 437 2.77 -6.59 -18.09
C LYS A 437 2.78 -7.92 -18.85
N HIS A 438 2.63 -7.86 -20.16
CA HIS A 438 2.79 -9.00 -21.05
C HIS A 438 4.15 -8.90 -21.78
N PRO A 439 5.24 -9.46 -21.21
CA PRO A 439 6.53 -9.46 -21.88
C PRO A 439 6.55 -10.49 -23.03
N ASN A 440 6.94 -10.06 -24.22
CA ASN A 440 7.09 -10.93 -25.40
C ASN A 440 8.26 -11.94 -25.29
N GLN A 441 8.96 -11.97 -24.15
CA GLN A 441 10.11 -12.85 -23.90
C GLN A 441 10.29 -13.07 -22.39
N VAL A 442 10.40 -14.33 -21.97
CA VAL A 442 10.65 -14.71 -20.56
C VAL A 442 12.13 -15.02 -20.30
N VAL A 443 12.81 -15.66 -21.26
CA VAL A 443 14.19 -16.18 -21.09
C VAL A 443 15.17 -15.45 -22.01
N GLY A 444 16.27 -14.95 -21.44
CA GLY A 444 17.33 -14.23 -22.17
C GLY A 444 17.13 -12.72 -22.26
N VAL A 445 16.26 -12.14 -21.43
CA VAL A 445 16.00 -10.69 -21.40
C VAL A 445 17.18 -9.98 -20.72
N THR A 446 18.03 -9.32 -21.50
CA THR A 446 19.26 -8.68 -21.00
C THR A 446 19.03 -7.33 -20.32
N PHE A 447 17.87 -6.71 -20.52
CA PHE A 447 17.43 -5.50 -19.83
C PHE A 447 15.89 -5.49 -19.67
N THR A 448 15.41 -5.82 -18.48
CA THR A 448 14.02 -5.62 -18.04
C THR A 448 13.99 -5.01 -16.64
N ASP A 449 12.88 -4.32 -16.31
CA ASP A 449 12.63 -3.87 -14.95
C ASP A 449 12.23 -5.04 -14.02
N SER A 450 12.28 -4.80 -12.71
CA SER A 450 11.97 -5.79 -11.69
C SER A 450 10.51 -6.26 -11.71
N SER A 451 9.56 -5.43 -12.15
CA SER A 451 8.15 -5.81 -12.20
C SER A 451 7.85 -6.76 -13.36
N VAL A 452 8.61 -6.71 -14.46
CA VAL A 452 8.51 -7.74 -15.52
C VAL A 452 8.92 -9.12 -14.99
N HIS A 453 9.94 -9.19 -14.12
CA HIS A 453 10.31 -10.46 -13.47
C HIS A 453 9.28 -10.92 -12.43
N GLU A 454 8.60 -9.98 -11.77
CA GLU A 454 7.47 -10.23 -10.86
C GLU A 454 6.24 -10.77 -11.60
N ASP A 455 5.92 -10.23 -12.78
CA ASP A 455 4.79 -10.71 -13.59
C ASP A 455 5.10 -12.08 -14.24
N ILE A 456 6.36 -12.29 -14.67
CA ILE A 456 6.86 -13.59 -15.14
C ILE A 456 6.69 -14.69 -14.07
N SER A 457 6.99 -14.41 -12.80
CA SER A 457 6.89 -15.43 -11.75
C SER A 457 5.43 -15.84 -11.52
N LYS A 458 4.49 -14.89 -11.58
CA LYS A 458 3.04 -15.17 -11.48
C LYS A 458 2.53 -16.01 -12.66
N MET A 459 3.02 -15.74 -13.87
CA MET A 459 2.62 -16.44 -15.11
C MET A 459 3.17 -17.88 -15.23
N ILE A 460 4.37 -18.17 -14.69
CA ILE A 460 5.12 -19.40 -15.05
C ILE A 460 4.41 -20.70 -14.66
N ILE A 461 3.66 -20.72 -13.55
CA ILE A 461 2.95 -21.92 -13.08
C ILE A 461 1.88 -22.30 -14.09
N TYR A 462 1.00 -21.36 -14.46
CA TYR A 462 0.00 -21.58 -15.50
C TYR A 462 0.65 -22.01 -16.82
N ALA A 463 1.72 -21.32 -17.25
CA ALA A 463 2.37 -21.57 -18.53
C ALA A 463 3.10 -22.93 -18.65
N THR A 464 3.14 -23.74 -17.58
CA THR A 464 3.88 -25.02 -17.56
C THR A 464 3.22 -26.17 -16.78
N HIS A 465 2.10 -25.97 -16.08
CA HIS A 465 1.48 -26.98 -15.23
C HIS A 465 1.02 -28.26 -15.95
N ASP A 466 0.65 -28.14 -17.22
CA ASP A 466 0.22 -29.21 -18.12
C ASP A 466 1.39 -29.89 -18.86
N ILE A 467 2.52 -29.19 -19.02
CA ILE A 467 3.76 -29.73 -19.58
C ILE A 467 4.58 -30.48 -18.51
N LEU A 468 4.68 -29.92 -17.30
CA LEU A 468 5.50 -30.44 -16.21
C LEU A 468 4.65 -31.26 -15.22
N THR A 469 3.92 -32.25 -15.74
CA THR A 469 3.06 -33.11 -14.91
C THR A 469 3.88 -34.00 -13.98
N LYS A 470 3.26 -34.47 -12.90
CA LYS A 470 3.85 -35.43 -11.95
C LYS A 470 4.31 -36.74 -12.61
N ASN A 471 3.67 -37.14 -13.72
CA ASN A 471 3.96 -38.41 -14.40
C ASN A 471 5.05 -38.23 -15.45
N ASP A 472 4.98 -37.15 -16.23
CA ASP A 472 5.80 -36.93 -17.42
C ASP A 472 7.12 -36.21 -17.09
N CYS A 473 7.12 -35.33 -16.07
CA CYS A 473 8.32 -34.67 -15.56
C CYS A 473 8.28 -34.53 -14.02
N PRO A 474 8.53 -35.61 -13.25
CA PRO A 474 8.44 -35.59 -11.79
C PRO A 474 9.28 -34.50 -11.11
N LEU A 475 10.47 -34.20 -11.64
CA LEU A 475 11.35 -33.12 -11.15
C LEU A 475 10.80 -31.73 -11.51
N GLY A 476 10.28 -31.55 -12.72
CA GLY A 476 9.63 -30.29 -13.14
C GLY A 476 8.38 -30.01 -12.32
N TYR A 477 7.55 -31.02 -12.07
CA TYR A 477 6.39 -30.93 -11.19
C TYR A 477 6.77 -30.52 -9.75
N LEU A 478 7.86 -31.10 -9.22
CA LEU A 478 8.39 -30.72 -7.91
C LEU A 478 8.88 -29.26 -7.90
N LEU A 479 9.57 -28.81 -8.95
CA LEU A 479 9.95 -27.40 -9.13
C LEU A 479 8.73 -26.47 -9.20
N LEU A 480 7.66 -26.83 -9.91
CA LEU A 480 6.44 -26.01 -9.96
C LEU A 480 5.76 -25.89 -8.60
N ARG A 481 5.74 -26.94 -7.79
CA ARG A 481 5.28 -26.82 -6.40
C ARG A 481 6.19 -25.92 -5.54
N CYS A 482 7.50 -25.92 -5.78
CA CYS A 482 8.40 -24.94 -5.13
C CYS A 482 8.09 -23.50 -5.57
N VAL A 483 7.87 -23.27 -6.86
CA VAL A 483 7.48 -21.93 -7.37
C VAL A 483 6.11 -21.52 -6.85
N ARG A 484 5.17 -22.45 -6.69
CA ARG A 484 3.86 -22.19 -6.06
C ARG A 484 4.00 -21.65 -4.64
N LEU A 485 4.73 -22.36 -3.77
CA LEU A 485 4.92 -21.93 -2.39
C LEU A 485 5.77 -20.65 -2.28
N TYR A 486 6.67 -20.39 -3.24
CA TYR A 486 7.32 -19.08 -3.38
C TYR A 486 6.32 -17.96 -3.68
N LEU A 487 5.38 -18.15 -4.63
CA LEU A 487 4.35 -17.15 -4.92
C LEU A 487 3.40 -16.93 -3.76
N GLU A 488 2.97 -17.98 -3.06
CA GLU A 488 2.10 -17.82 -1.88
C GLU A 488 2.80 -17.01 -0.78
N MET A 489 4.10 -17.27 -0.55
CA MET A 489 4.94 -16.48 0.35
C MET A 489 5.05 -15.00 -0.11
N ASP A 490 5.23 -14.76 -1.41
CA ASP A 490 5.30 -13.42 -2.01
C ASP A 490 3.98 -12.66 -1.86
N MET A 491 2.83 -13.32 -2.10
CA MET A 491 1.49 -12.76 -1.85
C MET A 491 1.31 -12.35 -0.37
N TYR A 492 1.73 -13.20 0.58
CA TYR A 492 1.69 -12.87 2.01
C TYR A 492 2.63 -11.72 2.40
N ALA A 493 3.76 -11.58 1.71
CA ALA A 493 4.73 -10.50 1.94
C ALA A 493 4.32 -9.16 1.31
N ALA A 494 3.43 -9.19 0.32
CA ALA A 494 2.96 -8.03 -0.45
C ALA A 494 1.69 -7.36 0.09
N LEU A 495 1.09 -7.89 1.17
CA LEU A 495 -0.11 -7.29 1.79
C LEU A 495 0.18 -5.87 2.31
N GLU A 496 -0.84 -5.00 2.31
CA GLU A 496 -0.73 -3.66 2.90
C GLU A 496 -1.05 -3.65 4.41
N VAL A 497 -1.87 -4.61 4.85
CA VAL A 497 -2.28 -4.81 6.24
C VAL A 497 -1.99 -6.26 6.64
N HIS A 498 -1.18 -6.44 7.68
CA HIS A 498 -0.82 -7.76 8.21
C HIS A 498 -1.49 -7.99 9.57
N THR A 499 -2.29 -9.04 9.68
CA THR A 499 -2.85 -9.51 10.96
C THR A 499 -1.93 -10.56 11.57
N THR A 500 -2.09 -10.87 12.87
CA THR A 500 -1.39 -12.01 13.48
C THR A 500 -1.58 -13.31 12.67
N ASN A 501 -2.79 -13.58 12.16
CA ASN A 501 -3.05 -14.75 11.34
C ASN A 501 -2.30 -14.73 10.00
N THR A 502 -2.31 -13.62 9.24
CA THR A 502 -1.60 -13.57 7.94
C THR A 502 -0.08 -13.57 8.10
N ILE A 503 0.45 -13.12 9.24
CA ILE A 503 1.86 -13.29 9.62
C ILE A 503 2.18 -14.78 9.90
N GLU A 504 1.34 -15.47 10.68
CA GLU A 504 1.52 -16.91 10.98
C GLU A 504 1.37 -17.79 9.73
N GLU A 505 0.37 -17.54 8.88
CA GLU A 505 0.22 -18.24 7.60
C GLU A 505 1.41 -17.98 6.65
N GLY A 506 1.92 -16.75 6.60
CA GLY A 506 3.15 -16.43 5.86
C GLY A 506 4.37 -17.20 6.38
N ARG A 507 4.58 -17.24 7.70
CA ARG A 507 5.65 -18.02 8.35
C ARG A 507 5.53 -19.53 8.06
N HIS A 508 4.32 -20.10 8.10
CA HIS A 508 4.08 -21.49 7.70
C HIS A 508 4.38 -21.74 6.20
N THR A 509 4.11 -20.76 5.34
CA THR A 509 4.38 -20.86 3.90
C THR A 509 5.89 -20.87 3.61
N VAL A 510 6.69 -20.08 4.33
CA VAL A 510 8.18 -20.13 4.27
C VAL A 510 8.72 -21.52 4.68
N GLN A 511 8.17 -22.10 5.76
CA GLN A 511 8.56 -23.45 6.22
C GLN A 511 8.19 -24.52 5.19
N ALA A 512 6.99 -24.46 4.62
CA ALA A 512 6.51 -25.38 3.58
C ALA A 512 7.37 -25.28 2.30
N PHE A 513 7.62 -24.06 1.81
CA PHE A 513 8.51 -23.78 0.68
C PHE A 513 9.89 -24.39 0.89
N THR A 514 10.47 -24.22 2.08
CA THR A 514 11.82 -24.70 2.40
C THR A 514 11.89 -26.22 2.53
N ALA A 515 10.89 -26.86 3.14
CA ALA A 515 10.80 -28.31 3.19
C ALA A 515 10.75 -28.93 1.77
N LEU A 516 10.05 -28.25 0.85
CA LEU A 516 9.92 -28.68 -0.53
C LEU A 516 11.16 -28.37 -1.38
N MET A 517 11.78 -27.20 -1.22
CA MET A 517 13.06 -26.86 -1.84
C MET A 517 14.17 -27.82 -1.40
N LYS A 518 14.18 -28.25 -0.13
CA LYS A 518 15.07 -29.31 0.38
C LYS A 518 14.85 -30.63 -0.36
N GLN A 519 13.60 -31.02 -0.60
CA GLN A 519 13.28 -32.20 -1.40
C GLN A 519 13.80 -32.05 -2.85
N TYR A 520 13.59 -30.89 -3.48
CA TYR A 520 14.05 -30.62 -4.84
C TYR A 520 15.58 -30.68 -4.95
N MET A 521 16.31 -29.96 -4.09
CA MET A 521 17.79 -29.98 -4.06
C MET A 521 18.35 -31.39 -3.82
N THR A 522 17.69 -32.20 -2.99
CA THR A 522 18.09 -33.60 -2.76
C THR A 522 17.92 -34.46 -4.02
N GLN A 523 16.92 -34.18 -4.85
CA GLN A 523 16.64 -34.95 -6.08
C GLN A 523 17.43 -34.46 -7.30
N THR A 524 17.99 -33.25 -7.29
CA THR A 524 18.85 -32.69 -8.36
C THR A 524 20.32 -32.56 -7.95
N ALA A 525 20.76 -33.31 -6.94
CA ALA A 525 22.10 -33.17 -6.36
C ALA A 525 23.23 -33.57 -7.33
N ASP A 526 23.01 -34.63 -8.13
CA ASP A 526 24.01 -35.17 -9.04
C ASP A 526 24.17 -34.35 -10.34
N ASP A 527 23.12 -33.61 -10.77
CA ASP A 527 23.10 -32.91 -12.05
C ASP A 527 23.98 -31.64 -12.08
N ASN A 528 24.36 -31.10 -10.92
CA ASN A 528 25.27 -29.95 -10.75
C ASN A 528 24.85 -28.63 -11.44
N VAL A 529 23.61 -28.53 -11.96
CA VAL A 529 23.17 -27.44 -12.86
C VAL A 529 23.10 -26.07 -12.19
N LYS A 530 22.68 -25.99 -10.92
CA LYS A 530 22.47 -24.73 -10.23
C LYS A 530 22.61 -24.86 -8.71
N ASN A 531 23.47 -24.02 -8.14
CA ASN A 531 23.55 -23.85 -6.69
C ASN A 531 22.40 -22.94 -6.21
N TRP A 532 21.52 -23.46 -5.36
CA TRP A 532 20.39 -22.73 -4.75
C TRP A 532 20.73 -22.10 -3.40
N ASN A 533 21.94 -22.32 -2.89
CA ASN A 533 22.40 -21.84 -1.60
C ASN A 533 22.91 -20.38 -1.72
N PHE A 534 22.00 -19.40 -1.77
CA PHE A 534 22.33 -17.98 -1.95
C PHE A 534 21.58 -17.03 -0.98
N PRO A 535 22.15 -15.87 -0.58
CA PRO A 535 21.60 -15.04 0.49
C PRO A 535 20.17 -14.53 0.26
N LYS A 536 19.78 -14.19 -0.99
CA LYS A 536 18.41 -13.75 -1.30
C LYS A 536 17.36 -14.83 -1.03
N LEU A 537 17.71 -16.12 -1.07
CA LEU A 537 16.82 -17.20 -0.62
C LEU A 537 16.69 -17.19 0.90
N HIS A 538 17.81 -17.04 1.63
CA HIS A 538 17.81 -17.01 3.09
C HIS A 538 17.04 -15.83 3.68
N MET A 539 17.04 -14.66 3.03
CA MET A 539 16.30 -13.48 3.51
C MET A 539 14.80 -13.71 3.65
N THR A 540 14.22 -14.72 2.96
CA THR A 540 12.81 -15.12 3.14
C THR A 540 12.46 -15.50 4.59
N THR A 541 13.43 -16.06 5.33
CA THR A 541 13.31 -16.39 6.77
C THR A 541 12.95 -15.17 7.61
N HIS A 542 13.39 -13.97 7.21
CA HIS A 542 13.28 -12.74 8.00
C HIS A 542 12.09 -11.85 7.59
N ILE A 543 11.44 -12.10 6.45
CA ILE A 543 10.37 -11.24 5.90
C ILE A 543 9.28 -10.97 6.95
N PHE A 544 8.79 -12.01 7.61
CA PHE A 544 7.70 -11.88 8.59
C PHE A 544 8.17 -11.39 9.97
N ASP A 545 9.46 -11.52 10.30
CA ASP A 545 10.05 -10.82 11.46
C ASP A 545 10.13 -9.32 11.19
N ASP A 546 10.59 -8.94 9.99
CA ASP A 546 10.72 -7.55 9.55
C ASP A 546 9.35 -6.86 9.42
N ILE A 547 8.32 -7.54 8.92
CA ILE A 547 6.94 -7.01 8.85
C ILE A 547 6.41 -6.67 10.25
N GLU A 548 6.50 -7.62 11.17
CA GLU A 548 6.03 -7.46 12.56
C GLU A 548 6.86 -6.40 13.31
N ALA A 549 8.14 -6.27 12.97
CA ALA A 549 9.06 -5.25 13.49
C ALA A 549 8.77 -3.83 12.95
N LYS A 550 8.55 -3.67 11.64
CA LYS A 550 8.68 -2.38 10.91
C LYS A 550 7.45 -1.97 10.08
N GLY A 551 6.37 -2.73 10.11
CA GLY A 551 5.16 -2.49 9.30
C GLY A 551 5.21 -3.16 7.92
N ALA A 552 4.25 -2.86 7.05
CA ALA A 552 4.12 -3.53 5.76
C ALA A 552 5.35 -3.30 4.85
N SER A 553 5.71 -4.30 4.04
CA SER A 553 6.96 -4.35 3.26
C SER A 553 7.12 -3.18 2.26
N ARG A 554 6.01 -2.53 1.87
CA ARG A 554 5.99 -1.28 1.08
C ARG A 554 6.85 -0.17 1.69
N ASN A 555 7.00 -0.14 3.01
CA ASN A 555 7.63 0.96 3.72
C ASN A 555 9.17 0.88 3.76
N TYR A 556 9.75 -0.30 3.55
CA TYR A 556 11.21 -0.51 3.57
C TYR A 556 11.81 -1.11 2.29
N ASN A 557 11.01 -1.57 1.32
CA ASN A 557 11.53 -1.93 0.00
C ASN A 557 12.05 -0.70 -0.78
N THR A 558 12.81 -0.94 -1.84
CA THR A 558 13.54 0.10 -2.59
C THR A 558 12.68 0.84 -3.63
N LYS A 559 11.56 0.26 -4.08
CA LYS A 559 10.75 0.75 -5.21
C LYS A 559 10.37 2.25 -5.10
N PRO A 560 9.92 2.79 -3.93
CA PRO A 560 9.60 4.22 -3.81
C PRO A 560 10.82 5.14 -3.92
N ASN A 561 11.98 4.71 -3.41
CA ASN A 561 13.18 5.55 -3.40
C ASN A 561 13.90 5.51 -4.76
N GLU A 562 13.82 4.39 -5.49
CA GLU A 562 14.27 4.29 -6.89
C GLU A 562 13.57 5.30 -7.81
N GLN A 563 12.27 5.53 -7.60
CA GLN A 563 11.51 6.55 -8.35
C GLN A 563 12.03 7.98 -8.10
N MET A 564 12.52 8.27 -6.90
CA MET A 564 13.12 9.57 -6.57
C MET A 564 14.43 9.86 -7.32
N HIS A 565 15.01 8.87 -8.02
CA HIS A 565 16.16 9.08 -8.92
C HIS A 565 15.77 9.59 -10.31
N GLY A 566 14.48 9.59 -10.69
CA GLY A 566 14.00 10.11 -11.97
C GLY A 566 14.37 11.59 -12.15
N PRO A 567 13.87 12.49 -11.29
CA PRO A 567 14.15 13.93 -11.39
C PRO A 567 15.65 14.27 -11.37
N LEU A 568 16.49 13.51 -10.64
CA LEU A 568 17.95 13.73 -10.64
C LEU A 568 18.57 13.57 -12.04
N LYS A 569 18.09 12.60 -12.83
CA LYS A 569 18.56 12.36 -14.20
C LYS A 569 18.10 13.48 -15.13
N ASP A 570 16.86 13.91 -15.00
CA ASP A 570 16.30 15.01 -15.80
C ASP A 570 16.98 16.34 -15.49
N TRP A 571 17.29 16.63 -14.22
CA TRP A 571 18.06 17.81 -13.84
C TRP A 571 19.51 17.72 -14.30
N TYR A 572 20.15 16.54 -14.21
CA TYR A 572 21.48 16.32 -14.76
C TYR A 572 21.54 16.68 -16.25
N LEU A 573 20.64 16.11 -17.06
CA LEU A 573 20.59 16.29 -18.52
C LEU A 573 20.21 17.71 -18.94
N ASN A 574 19.17 18.27 -18.33
CA ASN A 574 18.52 19.49 -18.82
C ASN A 574 18.91 20.76 -18.05
N ARG A 575 19.57 20.64 -16.89
CA ARG A 575 19.80 21.76 -15.96
C ARG A 575 21.21 21.84 -15.35
N THR A 576 22.16 21.02 -15.78
CA THR A 576 23.59 21.15 -15.38
C THR A 576 24.51 21.44 -16.56
N ASN A 577 25.69 21.98 -16.28
CA ASN A 577 26.78 22.15 -17.25
C ASN A 577 27.74 20.94 -17.35
N PHE A 578 27.35 19.79 -16.79
CA PHE A 578 28.13 18.55 -16.72
C PHE A 578 29.49 18.63 -15.98
N LYS A 579 29.72 19.66 -15.15
CA LYS A 579 30.92 19.86 -14.31
C LYS A 579 30.50 20.28 -12.90
N ASN A 580 31.09 19.72 -11.84
CA ASN A 580 30.67 20.00 -10.45
C ASN A 580 29.14 19.83 -10.29
N VAL A 581 28.67 18.65 -10.69
CA VAL A 581 27.25 18.31 -10.91
C VAL A 581 26.45 18.35 -9.62
N ALA A 582 27.00 17.82 -8.52
CA ALA A 582 26.35 17.74 -7.22
C ALA A 582 25.80 19.10 -6.75
N GLU A 583 26.62 20.16 -6.75
CA GLU A 583 26.22 21.51 -6.32
C GLU A 583 25.08 22.10 -7.15
N GLN A 584 24.99 21.76 -8.44
CA GLN A 584 23.90 22.20 -9.31
C GLN A 584 22.61 21.42 -9.04
N ILE A 585 22.70 20.09 -8.91
CA ILE A 585 21.55 19.23 -8.62
C ILE A 585 20.97 19.52 -7.23
N LEU A 586 21.83 19.60 -6.20
CA LEU A 586 21.42 19.86 -4.81
C LEU A 586 20.82 21.26 -4.62
N ARG A 587 21.22 22.24 -5.44
CA ARG A 587 20.56 23.56 -5.46
C ARG A 587 19.19 23.52 -6.14
N ILE A 588 19.00 22.71 -7.18
CA ILE A 588 17.71 22.53 -7.84
C ILE A 588 16.72 21.81 -6.91
N ASP A 589 17.14 20.73 -6.26
CA ASP A 589 16.41 20.05 -5.17
C ASP A 589 15.96 21.07 -4.11
N HIS A 590 16.92 21.87 -3.63
CA HIS A 590 16.66 22.82 -2.56
C HIS A 590 15.70 23.95 -2.95
N TRP A 591 15.76 24.47 -4.18
CA TRP A 591 14.78 25.45 -4.65
C TRP A 591 13.39 24.86 -4.86
N LEU A 592 13.28 23.60 -5.26
CA LEU A 592 11.98 22.92 -5.39
C LEU A 592 11.35 22.65 -4.02
N LEU A 593 12.14 22.22 -3.03
CA LEU A 593 11.69 22.09 -1.64
C LEU A 593 11.22 23.42 -1.03
N VAL A 594 11.90 24.52 -1.37
CA VAL A 594 11.52 25.88 -0.94
C VAL A 594 10.29 26.40 -1.69
N ALA A 595 10.03 25.95 -2.92
CA ALA A 595 8.80 26.26 -3.64
C ALA A 595 7.58 25.56 -2.99
N ASP A 596 7.72 24.28 -2.64
CA ASP A 596 6.69 23.46 -1.98
C ASP A 596 6.22 24.08 -0.65
N ASP A 597 7.16 24.50 0.20
CA ASP A 597 6.89 25.24 1.44
C ASP A 597 6.18 26.59 1.22
N ILE A 598 6.58 27.35 0.21
CA ILE A 598 5.92 28.61 -0.16
C ILE A 598 4.49 28.35 -0.65
N ASP A 599 4.27 27.28 -1.43
CA ASP A 599 2.97 26.92 -1.98
C ASP A 599 1.99 26.40 -0.91
N CYS A 600 2.50 25.69 0.10
CA CYS A 600 1.77 25.38 1.32
C CYS A 600 1.36 26.65 2.08
N CYS A 601 2.29 27.58 2.33
CA CYS A 601 1.96 28.86 2.97
C CYS A 601 0.95 29.72 2.18
N ILE A 602 0.92 29.62 0.84
CA ILE A 602 -0.08 30.28 0.00
C ILE A 602 -1.46 29.61 0.17
N SER A 603 -1.50 28.28 0.22
CA SER A 603 -2.74 27.51 0.37
C SER A 603 -3.44 27.79 1.70
N ASP A 604 -2.69 27.80 2.81
CA ASP A 604 -3.16 28.23 4.13
C ASP A 604 -3.70 29.67 4.12
N PHE A 605 -3.00 30.58 3.45
CA PHE A 605 -3.38 32.00 3.38
C PHE A 605 -4.65 32.21 2.54
N ASP A 606 -4.80 31.50 1.43
CA ASP A 606 -5.99 31.57 0.58
C ASP A 606 -7.21 30.97 1.31
N GLU A 607 -7.06 29.87 2.07
CA GLU A 607 -8.15 29.33 2.90
C GLU A 607 -8.53 30.28 4.05
N TYR A 608 -7.55 30.80 4.80
CA TYR A 608 -7.81 31.81 5.84
C TYR A 608 -8.50 33.07 5.27
N SER A 609 -8.12 33.48 4.05
CA SER A 609 -8.72 34.64 3.39
C SER A 609 -10.19 34.39 3.00
N GLN A 610 -10.53 33.18 2.53
CA GLN A 610 -11.92 32.78 2.25
C GLN A 610 -12.76 32.71 3.54
N ARG A 611 -12.27 32.01 4.56
CA ARG A 611 -12.92 31.96 5.88
C ARG A 611 -13.11 33.33 6.54
N LYS A 612 -12.39 34.36 6.07
CA LYS A 612 -12.50 35.75 6.52
C LYS A 612 -13.40 36.62 5.62
N SER A 613 -13.53 36.34 4.32
CA SER A 613 -14.54 37.00 3.47
C SER A 613 -15.96 36.59 3.87
N ASP A 614 -16.11 35.36 4.32
CA ASP A 614 -17.41 34.73 4.57
C ASP A 614 -17.90 34.98 6.02
N GLY A 615 -17.23 35.87 6.76
CA GLY A 615 -17.40 36.07 8.21
C GLY A 615 -17.60 37.53 8.64
N VAL A 616 -18.14 38.38 7.77
CA VAL A 616 -18.46 39.79 8.06
C VAL A 616 -19.84 40.14 7.47
N ASP A 617 -20.66 40.84 8.26
CA ASP A 617 -21.98 41.40 7.96
C ASP A 617 -23.12 40.40 7.63
N ASP A 618 -23.65 39.73 8.66
CA ASP A 618 -25.05 39.27 8.74
C ASP A 618 -25.80 40.11 9.79
N ASP A 619 -26.35 41.25 9.35
CA ASP A 619 -27.21 42.12 10.19
C ASP A 619 -28.17 42.98 9.33
N SER A 620 -28.82 42.35 8.34
CA SER A 620 -29.97 42.96 7.63
C SER A 620 -30.93 41.92 7.05
N LEU A 621 -32.14 41.84 7.59
CA LEU A 621 -33.30 41.22 6.95
C LEU A 621 -33.75 42.07 5.75
N ASP A 622 -34.22 41.42 4.67
CA ASP A 622 -35.51 41.72 4.02
C ASP A 622 -35.81 40.67 2.91
N ASP A 623 -37.10 40.46 2.61
CA ASP A 623 -37.61 39.48 1.63
C ASP A 623 -37.64 40.01 0.18
N ASP A 624 -37.56 39.12 -0.83
CA ASP A 624 -38.48 39.15 -2.00
C ASP A 624 -38.51 37.78 -2.75
N GLU A 625 -39.53 37.58 -3.60
CA GLU A 625 -39.88 36.30 -4.24
C GLU A 625 -39.46 36.15 -5.73
N GLY A 626 -39.23 34.89 -6.15
CA GLY A 626 -39.44 34.43 -7.55
C GLY A 626 -38.29 34.65 -8.56
N THR A 627 -38.26 33.97 -9.72
CA THR A 627 -39.12 32.87 -10.23
C THR A 627 -38.33 31.90 -11.14
N ASP A 628 -38.91 30.72 -11.36
CA ASP A 628 -38.43 29.56 -12.13
C ASP A 628 -38.04 29.83 -13.61
N VAL A 629 -36.92 29.23 -14.05
CA VAL A 629 -36.80 28.56 -15.37
C VAL A 629 -35.93 27.30 -15.22
N GLY A 630 -36.53 26.12 -15.33
CA GLY A 630 -35.87 24.84 -15.06
C GLY A 630 -34.81 24.36 -16.09
N VAL A 631 -33.93 23.47 -15.61
CA VAL A 631 -33.01 22.64 -16.40
C VAL A 631 -33.25 21.17 -16.01
N ASP A 632 -33.16 20.25 -16.97
CA ASP A 632 -33.60 18.86 -16.83
C ASP A 632 -32.96 18.09 -15.66
N SER A 633 -33.78 17.22 -15.05
CA SER A 633 -33.38 16.34 -13.94
C SER A 633 -32.45 15.20 -14.37
N MET A 634 -31.19 15.52 -14.68
CA MET A 634 -30.13 14.52 -14.70
C MET A 634 -29.67 14.25 -13.26
N GLY A 635 -30.27 13.22 -12.65
CA GLY A 635 -30.17 12.95 -11.21
C GLY A 635 -28.75 12.92 -10.66
N THR A 636 -28.59 13.50 -9.46
CA THR A 636 -27.34 13.57 -8.71
C THR A 636 -26.70 12.21 -8.55
N LEU A 637 -25.41 12.13 -8.87
CA LEU A 637 -24.65 10.88 -8.98
C LEU A 637 -24.22 10.37 -7.60
N ASP A 638 -25.08 9.55 -6.99
CA ASP A 638 -24.79 8.78 -5.77
C ASP A 638 -23.59 7.82 -5.97
N PRO A 639 -22.46 8.00 -5.25
CA PRO A 639 -21.29 7.13 -5.35
C PRO A 639 -21.44 5.78 -4.62
N SER A 640 -22.42 5.64 -3.71
CA SER A 640 -22.52 4.51 -2.76
C SER A 640 -22.97 3.18 -3.39
N GLN A 641 -23.41 3.20 -4.65
CA GLN A 641 -24.03 2.03 -5.27
C GLN A 641 -22.99 0.95 -5.62
N HIS A 642 -23.05 -0.17 -4.88
CA HIS A 642 -22.24 -1.39 -5.05
C HIS A 642 -22.01 -1.81 -6.51
N VAL A 643 -23.02 -1.67 -7.37
CA VAL A 643 -22.97 -2.11 -8.78
C VAL A 643 -23.65 -1.12 -9.71
N ARG A 644 -23.01 -0.82 -10.85
CA ARG A 644 -23.57 0.03 -11.92
C ARG A 644 -23.38 -0.59 -13.29
N MET A 645 -24.48 -0.80 -14.02
CA MET A 645 -24.48 -1.30 -15.40
C MET A 645 -24.21 -0.16 -16.40
N GLY A 646 -23.56 -0.48 -17.52
CA GLY A 646 -23.32 0.45 -18.62
C GLY A 646 -23.09 -0.26 -19.97
N SER A 647 -22.72 0.51 -21.00
CA SER A 647 -22.76 0.04 -22.40
C SER A 647 -24.13 -0.58 -22.75
N ARG A 648 -25.18 0.22 -22.50
CA ARG A 648 -26.58 -0.12 -22.79
C ARG A 648 -26.76 -0.34 -24.30
N GLN A 649 -27.33 -1.47 -24.68
CA GLN A 649 -27.70 -1.76 -26.07
C GLN A 649 -29.14 -1.30 -26.37
N THR A 650 -29.58 -1.48 -27.62
CA THR A 650 -30.98 -1.29 -27.99
C THR A 650 -31.90 -2.24 -27.20
N VAL A 651 -33.12 -1.80 -26.92
CA VAL A 651 -34.15 -2.64 -26.29
C VAL A 651 -34.58 -3.72 -27.27
N GLN A 652 -34.66 -4.95 -26.79
CA GLN A 652 -35.04 -6.14 -27.56
C GLN A 652 -36.19 -6.87 -26.87
N THR A 653 -36.88 -7.76 -27.59
CA THR A 653 -37.85 -8.68 -26.97
C THR A 653 -37.16 -9.97 -26.55
N PHE A 654 -37.72 -10.72 -25.60
CA PHE A 654 -37.24 -12.08 -25.31
C PHE A 654 -37.19 -12.97 -26.57
N CYS A 655 -38.20 -12.86 -27.45
CA CYS A 655 -38.22 -13.57 -28.72
C CYS A 655 -37.05 -13.20 -29.64
N SER A 656 -36.63 -11.93 -29.66
CA SER A 656 -35.45 -11.48 -30.41
C SER A 656 -34.17 -12.14 -29.89
N ILE A 657 -34.00 -12.18 -28.56
CA ILE A 657 -32.81 -12.76 -27.90
C ILE A 657 -32.77 -14.29 -28.08
N GLU A 658 -33.87 -14.99 -27.84
CA GLU A 658 -33.97 -16.45 -27.99
C GLU A 658 -33.78 -16.92 -29.45
N ASN A 659 -34.00 -16.04 -30.44
CA ASN A 659 -33.68 -16.32 -31.85
C ASN A 659 -32.25 -15.90 -32.25
N ALA A 660 -31.71 -14.81 -31.69
CA ALA A 660 -30.34 -14.38 -31.98
C ALA A 660 -29.31 -15.39 -31.46
N HIS A 661 -29.51 -15.89 -30.23
CA HIS A 661 -28.62 -16.84 -29.56
C HIS A 661 -29.09 -18.30 -29.69
N LYS A 662 -29.81 -18.63 -30.79
CA LYS A 662 -30.48 -19.92 -30.97
C LYS A 662 -29.54 -21.14 -31.03
N THR A 663 -28.26 -20.91 -31.30
CA THR A 663 -27.20 -21.93 -31.30
C THR A 663 -26.49 -22.09 -29.95
N GLU A 664 -26.81 -21.24 -28.96
CA GLU A 664 -26.15 -21.21 -27.64
C GLU A 664 -27.00 -21.96 -26.60
N VAL A 665 -26.36 -22.81 -25.81
CA VAL A 665 -27.03 -23.66 -24.81
C VAL A 665 -27.53 -22.81 -23.64
N GLU A 666 -26.80 -21.73 -23.37
CA GLU A 666 -26.98 -20.73 -22.34
C GLU A 666 -28.34 -20.02 -22.52
N PHE A 667 -28.74 -19.75 -23.77
CA PHE A 667 -29.99 -19.09 -24.12
C PHE A 667 -31.14 -20.05 -24.44
N THR A 668 -30.91 -21.36 -24.48
CA THR A 668 -31.98 -22.35 -24.65
C THR A 668 -33.00 -22.22 -23.51
N ASN A 669 -34.26 -21.89 -23.85
CA ASN A 669 -35.34 -21.59 -22.90
C ASN A 669 -35.04 -20.43 -21.92
N PHE A 670 -34.23 -19.44 -22.32
CA PHE A 670 -33.80 -18.29 -21.51
C PHE A 670 -34.95 -17.66 -20.69
N ARG A 671 -36.05 -17.31 -21.35
CA ARG A 671 -37.23 -16.68 -20.74
C ARG A 671 -37.89 -17.54 -19.67
N ILE A 672 -37.97 -18.85 -19.90
CA ILE A 672 -38.56 -19.83 -18.96
C ILE A 672 -37.65 -20.01 -17.74
N LYS A 673 -36.33 -20.10 -17.95
CA LYS A 673 -35.33 -20.21 -16.89
C LYS A 673 -35.31 -18.96 -16.00
N LEU A 674 -35.36 -17.77 -16.60
CA LEU A 674 -35.43 -16.49 -15.87
C LEU A 674 -36.72 -16.37 -15.05
N ASN A 675 -37.86 -16.73 -15.64
CA ASN A 675 -39.15 -16.73 -14.97
C ASN A 675 -39.15 -17.67 -13.74
N ALA A 676 -38.56 -18.87 -13.88
CA ALA A 676 -38.41 -19.80 -12.75
C ALA A 676 -37.51 -19.23 -11.64
N PHE A 677 -36.42 -18.54 -11.98
CA PHE A 677 -35.53 -17.88 -11.03
C PHE A 677 -36.22 -16.75 -10.26
N LEU A 678 -36.85 -15.78 -10.95
CA LEU A 678 -37.47 -14.60 -10.32
C LEU A 678 -38.55 -14.97 -9.29
N ASN A 679 -39.33 -16.02 -9.57
CA ASN A 679 -40.37 -16.55 -8.69
C ASN A 679 -39.83 -17.22 -7.41
N VAL A 680 -38.54 -17.53 -7.33
CA VAL A 680 -37.87 -18.08 -6.14
C VAL A 680 -37.01 -17.03 -5.45
N PHE A 681 -36.26 -16.25 -6.24
CA PHE A 681 -35.31 -15.25 -5.76
C PHE A 681 -35.98 -14.08 -5.02
N LEU A 682 -37.02 -13.48 -5.58
CA LEU A 682 -37.65 -12.29 -4.98
C LEU A 682 -38.25 -12.59 -3.59
N PRO A 683 -39.03 -13.68 -3.38
CA PRO A 683 -39.48 -14.06 -2.05
C PRO A 683 -38.33 -14.39 -1.08
N ALA A 684 -37.27 -15.05 -1.54
CA ALA A 684 -36.10 -15.36 -0.72
C ALA A 684 -35.32 -14.11 -0.26
N CYS A 685 -35.43 -13.00 -1.00
CA CYS A 685 -34.89 -11.69 -0.64
C CYS A 685 -35.89 -10.78 0.09
N ASN A 686 -37.03 -11.30 0.56
CA ASN A 686 -38.15 -10.53 1.14
C ASN A 686 -38.73 -9.43 0.22
N ILE A 687 -38.52 -9.52 -1.10
CA ILE A 687 -39.08 -8.59 -2.08
C ILE A 687 -40.49 -9.10 -2.47
N PRO A 688 -41.55 -8.32 -2.25
CA PRO A 688 -42.91 -8.75 -2.57
C PRO A 688 -43.08 -8.94 -4.08
N LEU A 689 -43.65 -10.07 -4.49
CA LEU A 689 -44.01 -10.30 -5.88
C LEU A 689 -45.11 -9.31 -6.33
N PRO A 690 -45.10 -8.82 -7.58
CA PRO A 690 -46.14 -7.94 -8.10
C PRO A 690 -47.55 -8.51 -7.86
N ASN A 691 -48.41 -7.71 -7.24
CA ASN A 691 -49.78 -8.10 -6.85
C ASN A 691 -49.88 -9.37 -5.99
N GLY A 692 -48.79 -9.82 -5.34
CA GLY A 692 -48.71 -11.09 -4.62
C GLY A 692 -48.81 -12.34 -5.51
N ARG A 693 -48.67 -12.20 -6.84
CA ARG A 693 -48.85 -13.28 -7.81
C ARG A 693 -47.52 -13.77 -8.37
N ARG A 694 -47.50 -14.99 -8.91
CA ARG A 694 -46.34 -15.49 -9.64
C ARG A 694 -46.10 -14.67 -10.89
N ILE A 695 -44.84 -14.30 -11.09
CA ILE A 695 -44.34 -13.60 -12.28
C ILE A 695 -44.50 -14.51 -13.50
N HIS A 696 -44.66 -13.88 -14.67
CA HIS A 696 -44.43 -14.49 -15.97
C HIS A 696 -43.74 -13.50 -16.89
N LEU A 697 -43.18 -14.01 -17.99
CA LEU A 697 -42.49 -13.22 -19.01
C LEU A 697 -42.99 -13.72 -20.36
N GLN A 698 -43.64 -12.85 -21.13
CA GLN A 698 -44.13 -13.11 -22.47
C GLN A 698 -43.01 -12.98 -23.51
N SER A 699 -43.26 -13.43 -24.74
CA SER A 699 -42.28 -13.40 -25.83
C SER A 699 -41.92 -11.99 -26.30
N ASP A 700 -42.85 -11.07 -26.16
CA ASP A 700 -42.83 -9.64 -26.52
C ASP A 700 -42.41 -8.72 -25.37
N ASP A 701 -42.30 -9.24 -24.13
CA ASP A 701 -41.74 -8.50 -23.00
C ASP A 701 -40.31 -8.03 -23.30
N THR A 702 -39.97 -6.86 -22.78
CA THR A 702 -38.76 -6.12 -23.17
C THR A 702 -37.58 -6.36 -22.24
N VAL A 703 -36.41 -6.51 -22.87
CA VAL A 703 -35.11 -6.70 -22.24
C VAL A 703 -34.16 -5.64 -22.79
N THR A 704 -33.42 -5.00 -21.90
CA THR A 704 -32.30 -4.13 -22.23
C THR A 704 -31.00 -4.86 -21.90
N GLU A 705 -30.22 -5.21 -22.91
CA GLU A 705 -28.86 -5.76 -22.75
C GLU A 705 -27.87 -4.64 -22.35
N TYR A 706 -26.88 -4.99 -21.52
CA TYR A 706 -25.74 -4.15 -21.14
C TYR A 706 -24.45 -4.97 -21.32
N ARG A 707 -23.35 -4.35 -21.75
CA ARG A 707 -22.06 -5.06 -22.01
C ARG A 707 -20.92 -4.69 -21.06
N PHE A 708 -21.23 -3.96 -19.99
CA PHE A 708 -20.27 -3.47 -19.01
C PHE A 708 -20.90 -3.40 -17.63
N LEU A 709 -20.14 -3.83 -16.64
CA LEU A 709 -20.51 -3.78 -15.22
C LEU A 709 -19.36 -3.15 -14.43
N ARG A 710 -19.66 -2.05 -13.73
CA ARG A 710 -18.84 -1.55 -12.64
C ARG A 710 -19.28 -2.26 -11.36
N VAL A 711 -18.35 -2.85 -10.62
CA VAL A 711 -18.58 -3.42 -9.28
C VAL A 711 -17.61 -2.78 -8.32
N ASN A 712 -18.10 -2.20 -7.23
CA ASN A 712 -17.28 -1.72 -6.11
C ASN A 712 -17.08 -2.87 -5.12
N TYR A 713 -15.95 -2.93 -4.41
CA TYR A 713 -15.74 -3.98 -3.38
C TYR A 713 -14.72 -3.54 -2.34
N GLU A 714 -14.84 -4.07 -1.13
CA GLU A 714 -13.80 -3.96 -0.10
C GLU A 714 -12.71 -5.02 -0.37
N SER A 715 -11.45 -4.57 -0.46
CA SER A 715 -10.28 -5.43 -0.63
C SER A 715 -9.85 -6.04 0.71
N LEU A 716 -9.53 -7.35 0.71
CA LEU A 716 -9.01 -8.06 1.88
C LEU A 716 -7.54 -7.72 2.19
N VAL A 717 -6.86 -7.01 1.29
CA VAL A 717 -5.42 -6.68 1.35
C VAL A 717 -5.15 -5.47 2.23
N ASP A 718 -6.11 -4.54 2.29
CA ASP A 718 -5.95 -3.19 2.84
C ASP A 718 -7.23 -2.56 3.41
N TRP A 719 -8.38 -3.25 3.28
CA TRP A 719 -9.72 -2.83 3.69
C TRP A 719 -10.20 -1.51 3.09
N LYS A 720 -9.72 -1.14 1.88
CA LYS A 720 -10.23 0.01 1.11
C LYS A 720 -11.22 -0.45 0.02
N GLN A 721 -12.03 0.49 -0.46
CA GLN A 721 -13.00 0.25 -1.53
C GLN A 721 -12.36 0.41 -2.93
N TYR A 722 -12.29 -0.69 -3.68
CA TYR A 722 -11.82 -0.74 -5.08
C TYR A 722 -12.99 -0.78 -6.07
N THR A 723 -12.69 -0.89 -7.36
CA THR A 723 -13.68 -0.91 -8.44
C THR A 723 -13.21 -1.75 -9.63
N ASP A 724 -13.94 -2.81 -9.94
CA ASP A 724 -13.73 -3.66 -11.11
C ASP A 724 -14.56 -3.20 -12.32
N TYR A 725 -14.02 -3.45 -13.51
CA TYR A 725 -14.54 -2.97 -14.79
C TYR A 725 -14.85 -4.11 -15.77
N LEU A 726 -15.83 -4.92 -15.40
CA LEU A 726 -16.16 -6.21 -16.00
C LEU A 726 -16.93 -6.08 -17.32
N ARG A 727 -16.79 -7.09 -18.19
CA ARG A 727 -17.31 -7.13 -19.57
C ARG A 727 -18.00 -8.46 -19.91
N CYS A 728 -19.02 -8.34 -20.75
CA CYS A 728 -19.73 -9.42 -21.42
C CYS A 728 -20.02 -8.98 -22.86
N ASN A 729 -18.97 -8.89 -23.67
CA ASN A 729 -19.02 -8.31 -25.00
C ASN A 729 -18.55 -9.32 -26.06
N PRO A 730 -19.45 -9.79 -26.95
CA PRO A 730 -19.09 -10.66 -28.07
C PRO A 730 -18.04 -10.10 -29.03
N ARG A 731 -17.79 -8.77 -29.03
CA ARG A 731 -16.75 -8.14 -29.87
C ARG A 731 -16.10 -6.93 -29.20
N PHE A 732 -14.97 -7.16 -28.55
CA PHE A 732 -14.10 -6.19 -27.89
C PHE A 732 -12.69 -6.26 -28.52
N PHE A 733 -12.24 -5.18 -29.16
CA PHE A 733 -10.96 -5.14 -29.92
C PHE A 733 -10.74 -6.36 -30.85
N ASN A 734 -11.77 -6.72 -31.62
CA ASN A 734 -11.83 -7.86 -32.56
C ASN A 734 -11.83 -9.28 -31.96
N ALA A 735 -11.82 -9.45 -30.63
CA ALA A 735 -12.03 -10.73 -29.96
C ALA A 735 -13.31 -10.71 -29.09
N PRO A 736 -13.91 -11.85 -28.73
CA PRO A 736 -14.89 -11.89 -27.64
C PRO A 736 -14.22 -11.64 -26.29
N ARG A 737 -14.90 -10.95 -25.35
CA ARG A 737 -14.47 -10.82 -23.95
C ARG A 737 -15.65 -11.01 -23.01
N PHE A 738 -15.58 -12.07 -22.21
CA PHE A 738 -16.54 -12.41 -21.15
C PHE A 738 -15.74 -12.70 -19.89
N ASP A 739 -15.89 -11.86 -18.87
CA ASP A 739 -15.08 -11.92 -17.65
C ASP A 739 -15.70 -12.88 -16.61
N TRP A 740 -14.90 -13.35 -15.65
CA TRP A 740 -15.38 -14.19 -14.54
C TRP A 740 -15.61 -13.36 -13.27
N VAL A 741 -16.43 -13.89 -12.36
CA VAL A 741 -16.85 -13.21 -11.12
C VAL A 741 -16.95 -14.16 -9.93
N PHE A 742 -16.63 -13.66 -8.74
CA PHE A 742 -17.04 -14.25 -7.47
C PHE A 742 -18.47 -13.80 -7.12
N ILE A 743 -19.32 -14.74 -6.71
CA ILE A 743 -20.75 -14.53 -6.42
C ILE A 743 -21.07 -15.05 -5.02
N ARG A 744 -21.58 -14.18 -4.14
CA ARG A 744 -22.03 -14.54 -2.79
C ARG A 744 -23.41 -15.21 -2.85
N THR A 745 -23.52 -16.43 -2.31
CA THR A 745 -24.77 -17.19 -2.22
C THR A 745 -25.13 -17.50 -0.76
N GLN A 746 -26.31 -18.10 -0.53
CA GLN A 746 -26.70 -18.60 0.80
C GLN A 746 -25.83 -19.77 1.30
N ASN A 747 -25.07 -20.43 0.42
CA ASN A 747 -24.25 -21.60 0.72
C ASN A 747 -22.73 -21.28 0.62
N GLY A 748 -22.34 -20.01 0.74
CA GLY A 748 -20.97 -19.54 0.53
C GLY A 748 -20.74 -18.87 -0.83
N VAL A 749 -19.47 -18.63 -1.16
CA VAL A 749 -19.07 -17.98 -2.43
C VAL A 749 -18.92 -19.03 -3.54
N ILE A 750 -19.39 -18.70 -4.75
CA ILE A 750 -19.18 -19.49 -5.97
C ILE A 750 -18.51 -18.64 -7.05
N LEU A 751 -18.02 -19.29 -8.10
CA LEU A 751 -17.49 -18.64 -9.30
C LEU A 751 -18.51 -18.75 -10.45
N GLY A 752 -18.57 -17.72 -11.30
CA GLY A 752 -19.44 -17.69 -12.47
C GLY A 752 -18.82 -16.94 -13.65
N HIS A 753 -19.24 -17.31 -14.86
CA HIS A 753 -18.85 -16.63 -16.10
C HIS A 753 -19.91 -15.60 -16.48
N LEU A 754 -19.51 -14.34 -16.74
CA LEU A 754 -20.45 -13.28 -17.11
C LEU A 754 -20.77 -13.36 -18.61
N VAL A 755 -21.68 -14.26 -18.98
CA VAL A 755 -22.10 -14.46 -20.38
C VAL A 755 -23.03 -13.35 -20.88
N PHE A 756 -24.04 -12.97 -20.09
CA PHE A 756 -25.07 -12.01 -20.51
C PHE A 756 -25.58 -11.16 -19.34
N LEU A 757 -25.62 -9.84 -19.52
CA LEU A 757 -26.03 -8.86 -18.52
C LEU A 757 -27.20 -8.03 -19.05
N PHE A 758 -28.27 -7.91 -18.28
CA PHE A 758 -29.51 -7.30 -18.75
C PHE A 758 -30.40 -6.75 -17.63
N GLN A 759 -31.34 -5.88 -18.03
CA GLN A 759 -32.45 -5.40 -17.21
C GLN A 759 -33.78 -5.66 -17.95
N CYS A 760 -34.82 -6.09 -17.22
CA CYS A 760 -36.17 -6.28 -17.74
C CYS A 760 -37.21 -5.64 -16.80
N ALA A 761 -38.37 -5.28 -17.35
CA ALA A 761 -39.56 -4.94 -16.56
C ALA A 761 -40.41 -6.20 -16.30
N ILE A 762 -41.32 -6.14 -15.32
CA ILE A 762 -42.06 -7.33 -14.85
C ILE A 762 -43.58 -7.05 -14.83
N GLY A 763 -44.32 -7.80 -15.63
CA GLY A 763 -45.80 -7.79 -15.76
C GLY A 763 -46.43 -9.17 -15.53
N ASN A 764 -47.73 -9.32 -15.80
CA ASN A 764 -48.55 -10.44 -15.31
C ASN A 764 -48.62 -11.70 -16.22
N ASP A 765 -48.93 -12.82 -15.56
CA ASP A 765 -49.69 -14.03 -16.01
C ASP A 765 -48.98 -15.26 -16.64
N PHE A 766 -48.64 -16.23 -15.76
CA PHE A 766 -48.65 -17.73 -15.83
C PHE A 766 -48.14 -18.50 -17.09
N ARG A 767 -47.34 -19.59 -17.05
CA ARG A 767 -46.67 -20.43 -16.01
C ARG A 767 -45.69 -21.43 -16.70
N ALA A 768 -44.54 -21.81 -16.11
CA ALA A 768 -43.64 -22.88 -16.63
C ALA A 768 -42.69 -23.49 -15.55
N GLN A 769 -41.89 -24.52 -15.88
CA GLN A 769 -40.95 -25.23 -14.97
C GLN A 769 -39.58 -25.60 -15.64
N PRO A 770 -38.54 -26.01 -14.87
CA PRO A 770 -37.10 -25.86 -15.20
C PRO A 770 -36.43 -27.09 -15.87
N ARG A 771 -35.09 -27.13 -16.15
CA ARG A 771 -33.98 -26.17 -15.88
C ARG A 771 -33.37 -25.68 -17.21
N THR A 772 -32.10 -25.76 -17.64
CA THR A 772 -30.87 -26.44 -17.18
C THR A 772 -29.63 -25.73 -17.79
N LYS A 773 -28.43 -26.06 -17.32
CA LYS A 773 -27.08 -25.65 -17.81
C LYS A 773 -26.73 -24.15 -17.92
N ALA A 774 -27.64 -23.23 -17.62
CA ALA A 774 -27.32 -21.85 -17.28
C ALA A 774 -28.21 -21.39 -16.12
N GLU A 775 -27.65 -20.56 -15.24
CA GLU A 775 -28.29 -20.08 -14.01
C GLU A 775 -28.32 -18.55 -14.02
N PHE A 776 -29.32 -17.97 -13.34
CA PHE A 776 -29.41 -16.52 -13.12
C PHE A 776 -29.02 -16.19 -11.68
N PHE A 777 -28.42 -15.02 -11.50
CA PHE A 777 -28.07 -14.45 -10.20
C PHE A 777 -28.29 -12.94 -10.25
N SER A 778 -28.44 -12.30 -9.08
CA SER A 778 -28.49 -10.84 -9.03
C SER A 778 -27.09 -10.28 -9.19
N VAL A 779 -26.91 -9.21 -9.98
CA VAL A 779 -25.62 -8.51 -10.06
C VAL A 779 -25.17 -7.96 -8.70
N ARG A 780 -26.11 -7.67 -7.79
CA ARG A 780 -25.81 -7.27 -6.39
C ARG A 780 -25.19 -8.39 -5.55
N SER A 781 -25.21 -9.64 -6.04
CA SER A 781 -24.52 -10.78 -5.40
C SER A 781 -23.09 -10.95 -5.88
N ILE A 782 -22.64 -10.22 -6.91
CA ILE A 782 -21.23 -10.22 -7.33
C ILE A 782 -20.41 -9.52 -6.24
N ILE A 783 -19.27 -10.12 -5.89
CA ILE A 783 -18.28 -9.55 -4.98
C ILE A 783 -17.27 -8.74 -5.80
N CYS A 784 -16.49 -9.42 -6.63
CA CYS A 784 -15.47 -8.86 -7.51
C CYS A 784 -15.27 -9.80 -8.74
N GLY A 785 -14.38 -9.41 -9.65
CA GLY A 785 -13.92 -10.23 -10.76
C GLY A 785 -13.05 -11.41 -10.34
N ALA A 786 -12.83 -12.34 -11.26
CA ALA A 786 -11.94 -13.48 -11.08
C ALA A 786 -11.17 -13.80 -12.37
N LEU A 787 -10.02 -14.46 -12.26
CA LEU A 787 -9.29 -15.00 -13.40
C LEU A 787 -9.38 -16.53 -13.41
N LEU A 788 -10.11 -17.08 -14.37
CA LEU A 788 -10.19 -18.51 -14.64
C LEU A 788 -9.69 -18.80 -16.05
N VAL A 789 -8.97 -19.91 -16.20
CA VAL A 789 -8.49 -20.42 -17.50
C VAL A 789 -8.84 -21.91 -17.63
N GLN A 790 -9.14 -22.33 -18.85
CA GLN A 790 -9.64 -23.67 -19.16
C GLN A 790 -8.56 -24.74 -18.94
N ASP A 791 -8.96 -25.91 -18.41
CA ASP A 791 -8.06 -27.06 -18.28
C ASP A 791 -7.69 -27.60 -19.68
N SER A 792 -6.40 -27.57 -20.04
CA SER A 792 -5.88 -28.04 -21.33
C SER A 792 -5.84 -29.56 -21.46
N GLY A 793 -5.93 -30.31 -20.35
CA GLY A 793 -5.94 -31.78 -20.32
C GLY A 793 -7.30 -32.42 -19.99
N GLY A 794 -8.32 -31.61 -19.69
CA GLY A 794 -9.56 -32.05 -19.04
C GLY A 794 -10.82 -32.08 -19.91
N ASN A 795 -11.99 -32.03 -19.26
CA ASN A 795 -13.26 -31.81 -19.94
C ASN A 795 -13.41 -30.30 -20.22
N PRO A 796 -13.93 -29.88 -21.40
CA PRO A 796 -13.95 -28.48 -21.82
C PRO A 796 -14.85 -27.54 -20.97
N LEU A 797 -15.42 -28.02 -19.87
CA LEU A 797 -16.16 -27.24 -18.88
C LEU A 797 -15.39 -27.07 -17.55
N ASP A 798 -14.19 -27.64 -17.45
CA ASP A 798 -13.33 -27.57 -16.27
C ASP A 798 -12.33 -26.41 -16.42
N TYR A 799 -12.13 -25.67 -15.32
CA TYR A 799 -11.34 -24.43 -15.29
C TYR A 799 -10.52 -24.35 -14.00
N PHE A 800 -9.29 -23.85 -14.10
CA PHE A 800 -8.45 -23.48 -12.97
C PHE A 800 -8.60 -22.00 -12.64
N VAL A 801 -8.65 -21.66 -11.35
CA VAL A 801 -8.56 -20.29 -10.84
C VAL A 801 -7.08 -19.93 -10.73
N VAL A 802 -6.65 -18.81 -11.31
CA VAL A 802 -5.24 -18.36 -11.26
C VAL A 802 -5.08 -17.36 -10.13
N ASP A 803 -5.22 -17.86 -8.90
CA ASP A 803 -5.30 -17.08 -7.66
C ASP A 803 -4.00 -16.34 -7.30
N THR A 804 -2.83 -16.83 -7.69
CA THR A 804 -1.53 -16.17 -7.44
C THR A 804 -1.21 -14.97 -8.35
N MET A 805 -2.18 -14.44 -9.10
CA MET A 805 -2.00 -13.20 -9.88
C MET A 805 -2.22 -11.94 -9.05
N ASP A 806 -3.00 -12.03 -7.97
CA ASP A 806 -3.49 -10.90 -7.19
C ASP A 806 -3.74 -11.30 -5.73
N THR A 807 -3.38 -10.42 -4.79
CA THR A 807 -3.43 -10.70 -3.35
C THR A 807 -4.84 -10.76 -2.76
N ASP A 808 -5.82 -10.04 -3.33
CA ASP A 808 -7.22 -10.09 -2.89
C ASP A 808 -7.86 -11.42 -3.33
N MET A 809 -7.65 -11.79 -4.60
CA MET A 809 -8.09 -13.06 -5.15
C MET A 809 -7.45 -14.26 -4.44
N PHE A 810 -6.15 -14.21 -4.12
CA PHE A 810 -5.46 -15.23 -3.32
C PHE A 810 -6.15 -15.47 -1.96
N LEU A 811 -6.43 -14.40 -1.22
CA LEU A 811 -7.10 -14.49 0.10
C LEU A 811 -8.53 -15.06 -0.03
N ARG A 812 -9.31 -14.62 -1.03
CA ARG A 812 -10.67 -15.13 -1.25
C ARG A 812 -10.70 -16.62 -1.65
N VAL A 813 -9.76 -17.07 -2.48
CA VAL A 813 -9.65 -18.48 -2.88
C VAL A 813 -9.20 -19.36 -1.72
N ARG A 814 -8.30 -18.87 -0.85
CA ARG A 814 -7.99 -19.54 0.42
C ARG A 814 -9.21 -19.65 1.34
N GLU A 815 -9.96 -18.57 1.52
CA GLU A 815 -11.18 -18.57 2.35
C GLU A 815 -12.20 -19.60 1.81
N MET A 816 -12.43 -19.63 0.50
CA MET A 816 -13.30 -20.64 -0.13
C MET A 816 -12.81 -22.09 0.10
N HIS A 817 -11.50 -22.34 0.06
CA HIS A 817 -10.95 -23.67 0.38
C HIS A 817 -11.09 -24.05 1.86
N GLN A 818 -10.89 -23.09 2.78
CA GLN A 818 -11.10 -23.29 4.21
C GLN A 818 -12.59 -23.58 4.51
N GLN A 819 -13.52 -22.79 3.95
CA GLN A 819 -14.97 -23.01 4.06
C GLN A 819 -15.42 -24.36 3.48
N ALA A 820 -14.80 -24.81 2.38
CA ALA A 820 -15.06 -26.12 1.78
C ALA A 820 -14.46 -27.32 2.57
N GLY A 821 -13.72 -27.07 3.66
CA GLY A 821 -13.01 -28.10 4.41
C GLY A 821 -11.89 -28.77 3.62
N HIS A 822 -11.40 -28.13 2.55
CA HIS A 822 -10.26 -28.64 1.79
C HIS A 822 -8.97 -28.47 2.63
N PRO A 823 -8.08 -29.48 2.68
CA PRO A 823 -6.78 -29.28 3.30
C PRO A 823 -5.99 -28.21 2.52
N VAL A 824 -5.37 -27.28 3.24
CA VAL A 824 -4.43 -26.31 2.66
C VAL A 824 -3.34 -27.08 1.92
N ARG A 825 -3.28 -26.95 0.59
CA ARG A 825 -2.46 -27.79 -0.28
C ARG A 825 -1.02 -27.29 -0.35
N ILE A 826 -0.14 -27.99 0.36
CA ILE A 826 1.33 -27.90 0.25
C ILE A 826 1.83 -28.72 -0.94
#